data_AF-M5RU86-F1
#
_entry.id   AF-M5RU86-F1
#
_cell.length_a   1.000
_cell.length_b   1.000
_cell.length_c   1.000
_cell.angle_alpha   90.00
_cell.angle_beta   90.00
_cell.angle_gamma   90.00
#
_symmetry.space_group_name_H-M   'P 1'
#
loop_
_entity.id
_entity.type
_entity.pdbx_description
1 polymer ?
#
loop_
_entity_poly.entity_id
_entity_poly.type
_entity_poly.pdbx_seq_one_letter_code
_entity_poly.pdbx_strand_id
1 'polypeptide(L)'
;MDHDRHPTSVSLRAHPDSEKPRFIAKNTLTRLVTLLLAACVLVAVGLQFYSSRQSQTQLAQQSAATGDSLRHPHSGESEIDQWVALLRKAVDVHWIDADSAPHLGEPMPPRRIQFESGLIEIQTTSGALMVLEGPADLEIISDMEVRCRQGRFRVDVPPPAEGFLVHAPFVKVVDRGTAFAMNINPNEETEVHVIDGMVELVSPTDTDSMRELRKGSSVSVASVGAYRDIPSQSNSFPTESQIRSRTRNANVVQKLAWQRRRDALTEHPDCLVYFDFSRSEKGETVLTNHAIHSENVADGTIIGCNRTQGRWPGKEAFEFKNMSDRIRFSLPGIHTTLTCITSVRLDALDTSISSLLTSNGDLVGDFQWWIAPESADSARLSFERREHSLRSEVQAYPSSPVFRRSQLGTWVQLAFVWDGQQGTVRQYVNGNLVSNEPIRSFGLDHARTLRLDNVEIGNSSLTGGSYAPVRNFNGRMDEFAIFSSALNPQELRAYYDLANVSWSNTADDNRWNEPANWLLGILPAQHDVVRVDRSDRDKAIVNDETIGNLNAIHVGTAKGEKGEMDILGGTITATINSNNYTRVGVAGGDGAVKQFDGDVTVNALQIGLDKESQGSYEISGGKLLLLRGVQLSTSSLEVGSHQGAGSFEISAGSLESRAGVTIGYSDGVGTFRVRGSDASKIRIGSFSSFDGFWVQNTGSTLAALIDDRGLSTIFIDEVGNDGGGDVTFADGALLDVGFVDDPQVGSWDVMKWDGKLNDHGLRFAEAVDQSVWSFQFIDTDSSGEPDTLRVTAAK
;
A
#
# COMPACT_ATOMS: atom_id res chain seq x y z
N MET A 1 38.66 -21.99 90.25
CA MET A 1 38.42 -22.55 88.91
C MET A 1 39.33 -21.77 87.97
N ASP A 2 40.60 -22.13 87.79
CA ASP A 2 41.22 -23.47 87.74
C ASP A 2 40.64 -24.34 86.60
N HIS A 3 41.44 -24.98 85.74
CA HIS A 3 42.89 -25.28 85.84
C HIS A 3 43.65 -25.09 84.51
N ASP A 4 44.96 -24.85 84.62
CA ASP A 4 45.94 -24.90 83.53
C ASP A 4 46.15 -26.30 82.92
N ARG A 5 46.77 -26.34 81.73
CA ARG A 5 48.08 -27.02 81.55
C ARG A 5 48.87 -26.58 80.31
N HIS A 6 50.11 -26.17 80.56
CA HIS A 6 51.24 -25.90 79.64
C HIS A 6 51.93 -27.21 79.16
N PRO A 7 53.01 -27.21 78.33
CA PRO A 7 53.93 -26.14 77.86
C PRO A 7 53.99 -26.04 76.31
N THR A 8 55.04 -25.71 75.51
CA THR A 8 56.52 -25.48 75.58
C THR A 8 56.93 -24.81 74.23
N SER A 9 58.03 -24.04 74.00
CA SER A 9 58.93 -23.23 74.84
C SER A 9 60.07 -22.59 74.00
N VAL A 10 60.54 -21.37 74.36
CA VAL A 10 61.96 -20.88 74.27
C VAL A 10 62.59 -20.60 72.86
N SER A 11 63.45 -19.58 72.62
CA SER A 11 63.62 -18.21 73.19
C SER A 11 64.60 -17.33 72.34
N LEU A 12 64.51 -16.00 72.53
CA LEU A 12 65.59 -14.96 72.53
C LEU A 12 66.54 -14.68 71.32
N ARG A 13 66.51 -13.41 70.86
CA ARG A 13 67.58 -12.36 70.71
C ARG A 13 69.06 -12.79 70.45
N ALA A 14 69.92 -12.03 69.71
CA ALA A 14 69.97 -10.57 69.49
C ALA A 14 70.75 -10.11 68.21
N HIS A 15 70.71 -8.80 67.94
CA HIS A 15 71.62 -7.99 67.07
C HIS A 15 73.02 -7.78 67.71
N PRO A 16 74.08 -7.18 67.07
CA PRO A 16 74.07 -6.17 66.00
C PRO A 16 75.15 -6.31 64.87
N ASP A 17 75.33 -5.25 64.07
CA ASP A 17 76.17 -5.12 62.87
C ASP A 17 77.68 -4.89 63.09
N SER A 18 78.50 -5.20 62.06
CA SER A 18 79.59 -4.31 61.59
C SER A 18 80.16 -4.68 60.20
N GLU A 19 80.04 -3.73 59.25
CA GLU A 19 80.84 -3.38 58.05
C GLU A 19 81.52 -4.41 57.08
N LYS A 20 82.04 -3.86 55.97
CA LYS A 20 82.49 -4.45 54.67
C LYS A 20 84.05 -4.45 54.60
N PRO A 21 84.79 -5.07 53.63
CA PRO A 21 84.46 -5.05 52.17
C PRO A 21 85.06 -6.11 51.18
N ARG A 22 84.84 -5.84 49.88
CA ARG A 22 85.59 -6.23 48.65
C ARG A 22 85.45 -7.63 48.00
N PHE A 23 84.47 -7.70 47.09
CA PHE A 23 84.66 -7.96 45.63
C PHE A 23 85.62 -9.06 45.14
N ILE A 24 85.05 -10.13 44.54
CA ILE A 24 85.55 -10.77 43.30
C ILE A 24 84.34 -11.10 42.38
N ALA A 25 84.51 -10.92 41.06
CA ALA A 25 83.68 -11.36 39.91
C ALA A 25 82.17 -11.66 40.08
N LYS A 26 81.30 -10.73 39.62
CA LYS A 26 79.85 -10.98 39.35
C LYS A 26 79.46 -11.17 37.87
N ASN A 27 80.39 -10.98 36.92
CA ASN A 27 80.01 -10.74 35.51
C ASN A 27 79.66 -11.99 34.67
N THR A 28 79.94 -13.20 35.13
CA THR A 28 79.58 -14.44 34.41
C THR A 28 78.16 -14.91 34.70
N LEU A 29 77.76 -14.95 35.98
CA LEU A 29 76.44 -15.47 36.37
C LEU A 29 75.29 -14.61 35.82
N THR A 30 75.41 -13.28 35.90
CA THR A 30 74.38 -12.35 35.39
C THR A 30 74.20 -12.45 33.87
N ARG A 31 75.27 -12.73 33.11
CA ARG A 31 75.21 -12.94 31.65
C ARG A 31 74.55 -14.27 31.28
N LEU A 32 74.77 -15.32 32.06
CA LEU A 32 74.07 -16.60 31.89
C LEU A 32 72.56 -16.47 32.13
N VAL A 33 72.16 -15.74 33.17
CA VAL A 33 70.74 -15.51 33.47
C VAL A 33 70.04 -14.66 32.39
N THR A 34 70.67 -13.61 31.87
CA THR A 34 70.06 -12.82 30.78
C THR A 34 70.03 -13.56 29.44
N LEU A 35 71.03 -14.40 29.13
CA LEU A 35 70.98 -15.27 27.95
C LEU A 35 69.88 -16.33 28.06
N LEU A 36 69.69 -16.94 29.24
CA LEU A 36 68.59 -17.87 29.48
C LEU A 36 67.22 -17.19 29.36
N LEU A 37 67.03 -16.00 29.94
CA LEU A 37 65.77 -15.26 29.79
C LEU A 37 65.50 -14.85 28.33
N ALA A 38 66.50 -14.38 27.60
CA ALA A 38 66.36 -14.06 26.17
C ALA A 38 66.03 -15.31 25.33
N ALA A 39 66.67 -16.45 25.61
CA ALA A 39 66.35 -17.72 24.96
C ALA A 39 64.93 -18.18 25.26
N CYS A 40 64.47 -18.10 26.52
CA CYS A 40 63.09 -18.43 26.88
C CYS A 40 62.06 -17.52 26.20
N VAL A 41 62.32 -16.22 26.07
CA VAL A 41 61.44 -15.30 25.33
C VAL A 41 61.43 -15.62 23.83
N LEU A 42 62.59 -15.88 23.21
CA LEU A 42 62.65 -16.28 21.80
C LEU A 42 61.97 -17.62 21.53
N VAL A 43 62.06 -18.58 22.46
CA VAL A 43 61.33 -19.86 22.38
C VAL A 43 59.83 -19.64 22.58
N ALA A 44 59.40 -18.78 23.51
CA ALA A 44 57.98 -18.47 23.71
C ALA A 44 57.35 -17.76 22.50
N VAL A 45 58.02 -16.76 21.94
CA VAL A 45 57.59 -16.06 20.71
C VAL A 45 57.64 -17.00 19.51
N GLY A 46 58.68 -17.85 19.42
CA GLY A 46 58.78 -18.90 18.40
C GLY A 46 57.65 -19.92 18.48
N LEU A 47 57.25 -20.33 19.69
CA LEU A 47 56.11 -21.21 19.93
C LEU A 47 54.78 -20.52 19.58
N GLN A 48 54.60 -19.24 19.90
CA GLN A 48 53.41 -18.47 19.47
C GLN A 48 53.35 -18.30 17.94
N PHE A 49 54.47 -18.09 17.26
CA PHE A 49 54.53 -18.04 15.80
C PHE A 49 54.35 -19.41 15.13
N TYR A 50 54.81 -20.48 15.78
CA TYR A 50 54.63 -21.85 15.31
C TYR A 50 53.18 -22.32 15.51
N SER A 51 52.57 -22.03 16.67
CA SER A 51 51.17 -22.37 16.94
C SER A 51 50.21 -21.53 16.08
N SER A 52 50.46 -20.23 15.90
CA SER A 52 49.63 -19.41 15.00
C SER A 52 49.75 -19.83 13.54
N ARG A 53 50.96 -20.24 13.08
CA ARG A 53 51.11 -20.88 11.77
C ARG A 53 50.44 -22.24 11.69
N GLN A 54 50.50 -23.10 12.72
CA GLN A 54 49.74 -24.35 12.72
C GLN A 54 48.23 -24.09 12.65
N SER A 55 47.69 -23.13 13.39
CA SER A 55 46.27 -22.74 13.32
C SER A 55 45.91 -22.20 11.93
N GLN A 56 46.72 -21.33 11.33
CA GLN A 56 46.49 -20.84 9.96
C GLN A 56 46.63 -21.94 8.91
N THR A 57 47.57 -22.88 9.06
CA THR A 57 47.72 -24.04 8.16
C THR A 57 46.56 -25.02 8.32
N GLN A 58 46.06 -25.26 9.53
CA GLN A 58 44.85 -26.08 9.75
C GLN A 58 43.60 -25.41 9.18
N LEU A 59 43.41 -24.11 9.39
CA LEU A 59 42.31 -23.36 8.76
C LEU A 59 42.40 -23.43 7.23
N ALA A 60 43.58 -23.17 6.65
CA ALA A 60 43.77 -23.26 5.20
C ALA A 60 43.58 -24.69 4.66
N GLN A 61 44.02 -25.72 5.38
CA GLN A 61 43.83 -27.12 4.97
C GLN A 61 42.40 -27.61 5.17
N GLN A 62 41.66 -27.12 6.17
CA GLN A 62 40.22 -27.37 6.28
C GLN A 62 39.47 -26.69 5.13
N SER A 63 39.71 -25.40 4.87
CA SER A 63 39.09 -24.68 3.73
C SER A 63 39.43 -25.29 2.36
N ALA A 64 40.61 -25.86 2.19
CA ALA A 64 41.00 -26.53 0.95
C ALA A 64 40.44 -27.96 0.83
N ALA A 65 40.24 -28.69 1.94
CA ALA A 65 39.75 -30.07 1.93
C ALA A 65 38.21 -30.17 1.90
N THR A 66 37.47 -29.13 2.30
CA THR A 66 36.01 -29.08 2.19
C THR A 66 35.50 -28.67 0.80
N GLY A 67 36.39 -28.29 -0.12
CA GLY A 67 36.01 -27.76 -1.44
C GLY A 67 35.46 -28.79 -2.45
N ASP A 68 35.64 -30.10 -2.21
CA ASP A 68 35.28 -31.13 -3.19
C ASP A 68 34.84 -32.48 -2.56
N SER A 69 33.89 -32.44 -1.61
CA SER A 69 33.02 -33.59 -1.27
C SER A 69 31.95 -33.24 -0.23
N LEU A 70 30.73 -32.92 -0.69
CA LEU A 70 29.44 -33.29 -0.05
C LEU A 70 28.23 -32.77 -0.88
N ARG A 71 27.95 -33.40 -2.03
CA ARG A 71 26.69 -33.18 -2.76
C ARG A 71 25.59 -34.09 -2.20
N HIS A 72 24.87 -33.65 -1.18
CA HIS A 72 23.52 -34.13 -0.87
C HIS A 72 22.61 -32.96 -0.48
N PRO A 73 21.31 -33.01 -0.82
CA PRO A 73 20.44 -31.84 -0.76
C PRO A 73 19.96 -31.55 0.67
N HIS A 74 20.45 -30.46 1.25
CA HIS A 74 19.80 -29.85 2.40
C HIS A 74 18.64 -28.98 1.93
N SER A 75 17.42 -29.45 2.19
CA SER A 75 16.18 -28.74 1.90
C SER A 75 15.90 -27.69 2.99
N GLY A 76 15.82 -26.41 2.61
CA GLY A 76 15.23 -25.37 3.45
C GLY A 76 16.15 -24.79 4.54
N GLU A 77 17.30 -24.25 4.15
CA GLU A 77 17.84 -23.09 4.88
C GLU A 77 17.07 -21.84 4.41
N SER A 78 16.67 -20.96 5.33
CA SER A 78 15.97 -19.73 4.99
C SER A 78 16.89 -18.80 4.20
N GLU A 79 16.37 -18.24 3.11
CA GLU A 79 16.98 -17.08 2.48
C GLU A 79 17.07 -15.95 3.52
N ILE A 80 18.27 -15.38 3.68
CA ILE A 80 18.44 -14.16 4.46
C ILE A 80 17.98 -13.02 3.56
N ASP A 81 16.83 -12.42 3.84
CA ASP A 81 16.30 -11.28 3.08
C ASP A 81 17.38 -10.19 2.95
N GLN A 82 18.02 -10.11 1.78
CA GLN A 82 19.03 -9.11 1.51
C GLN A 82 18.32 -7.80 1.19
N TRP A 83 18.14 -6.97 2.22
CA TRP A 83 17.63 -5.61 2.09
C TRP A 83 18.53 -4.82 1.13
N VAL A 84 17.98 -4.43 -0.02
CA VAL A 84 18.70 -3.68 -1.08
C VAL A 84 18.13 -2.27 -1.30
N ALA A 85 16.92 -2.02 -0.83
CA ALA A 85 16.25 -0.72 -0.98
C ALA A 85 15.28 -0.40 0.16
N LEU A 86 14.80 0.84 0.19
CA LEU A 86 13.86 1.40 1.16
C LEU A 86 12.87 2.32 0.43
N LEU A 87 11.57 2.13 0.65
CA LEU A 87 10.55 3.07 0.16
C LEU A 87 10.49 4.28 1.10
N ARG A 88 11.02 5.43 0.66
CA ARG A 88 11.13 6.65 1.47
C ARG A 88 9.90 7.55 1.39
N LYS A 89 9.22 7.56 0.25
CA LYS A 89 7.96 8.29 0.01
C LYS A 89 7.08 7.52 -0.96
N ALA A 90 5.78 7.58 -0.73
CA ALA A 90 4.74 7.29 -1.69
C ALA A 90 3.69 8.40 -1.58
N VAL A 91 3.26 8.96 -2.71
CA VAL A 91 2.27 10.05 -2.77
C VAL A 91 1.30 9.78 -3.91
N ASP A 92 0.00 9.70 -3.58
CA ASP A 92 -1.09 9.48 -4.53
C ASP A 92 -0.90 8.25 -5.44
N VAL A 93 -0.34 7.16 -4.89
CA VAL A 93 0.09 5.97 -5.64
C VAL A 93 -1.02 4.93 -5.76
N HIS A 94 -1.32 4.53 -6.99
CA HIS A 94 -2.21 3.41 -7.30
C HIS A 94 -1.39 2.22 -7.77
N TRP A 95 -1.19 1.27 -6.86
CA TRP A 95 -0.47 0.02 -7.14
C TRP A 95 -1.30 -0.90 -8.04
N ILE A 96 -0.65 -1.60 -8.99
CA ILE A 96 -1.34 -2.62 -9.82
C ILE A 96 -1.71 -3.84 -8.96
N ASP A 97 -0.87 -4.16 -7.99
CA ASP A 97 -1.12 -5.13 -6.93
C ASP A 97 -0.96 -4.43 -5.59
N ALA A 98 -2.09 -4.20 -4.91
CA ALA A 98 -2.16 -3.52 -3.62
C ALA A 98 -1.78 -4.43 -2.44
N ASP A 99 -1.88 -5.75 -2.58
CA ASP A 99 -1.60 -6.72 -1.51
C ASP A 99 -0.11 -7.02 -1.40
N SER A 100 0.64 -7.02 -2.53
CA SER A 100 2.11 -7.07 -2.50
C SER A 100 2.79 -5.71 -2.45
N ALA A 101 2.03 -4.61 -2.44
CA ALA A 101 2.56 -3.24 -2.50
C ALA A 101 3.59 -2.94 -1.39
N PRO A 102 4.73 -2.29 -1.72
CA PRO A 102 5.75 -1.98 -0.72
C PRO A 102 5.26 -0.93 0.30
N HIS A 103 5.44 -1.23 1.58
CA HIS A 103 5.02 -0.36 2.67
C HIS A 103 5.98 0.82 2.90
N LEU A 104 5.44 1.99 3.22
CA LEU A 104 6.22 3.21 3.42
C LEU A 104 7.11 3.10 4.66
N GLY A 105 8.43 3.21 4.46
CA GLY A 105 9.43 3.11 5.52
C GLY A 105 9.97 1.69 5.75
N GLU A 106 9.44 0.66 5.09
CA GLU A 106 10.01 -0.69 5.18
C GLU A 106 11.19 -0.88 4.20
N PRO A 107 12.26 -1.58 4.61
CA PRO A 107 13.28 -2.05 3.69
C PRO A 107 12.70 -3.18 2.81
N MET A 108 13.29 -3.37 1.64
CA MET A 108 12.82 -4.31 0.62
C MET A 108 13.96 -5.22 0.13
N PRO A 109 13.72 -6.53 -0.05
CA PRO A 109 14.58 -7.39 -0.85
C PRO A 109 14.45 -7.06 -2.36
N PRO A 110 15.24 -7.69 -3.26
CA PRO A 110 15.05 -7.56 -4.70
C PRO A 110 13.61 -7.91 -5.10
N ARG A 111 12.94 -7.01 -5.83
CA ARG A 111 11.53 -7.16 -6.20
C ARG A 111 11.11 -6.31 -7.40
N ARG A 112 10.04 -6.73 -8.07
CA ARG A 112 9.28 -5.87 -8.99
C ARG A 112 8.34 -4.94 -8.20
N ILE A 113 8.14 -3.74 -8.74
CA ILE A 113 7.28 -2.68 -8.23
C ILE A 113 6.53 -2.10 -9.43
N GLN A 114 5.20 -2.18 -9.40
CA GLN A 114 4.33 -1.76 -10.50
C GLN A 114 3.18 -0.88 -9.97
N PHE A 115 3.02 0.30 -10.55
CA PHE A 115 1.95 1.23 -10.19
C PHE A 115 1.47 2.01 -11.41
N GLU A 116 0.14 2.21 -11.48
CA GLU A 116 -0.55 2.86 -12.58
C GLU A 116 -0.25 4.36 -12.62
N SER A 117 -0.11 4.98 -11.44
CA SER A 117 -0.11 6.42 -11.29
C SER A 117 0.38 6.83 -9.89
N GLY A 118 0.78 8.10 -9.73
CA GLY A 118 1.33 8.64 -8.48
C GLY A 118 2.84 8.88 -8.52
N LEU A 119 3.48 9.05 -7.37
CA LEU A 119 4.93 9.24 -7.26
C LEU A 119 5.52 8.48 -6.07
N ILE A 120 6.66 7.83 -6.28
CA ILE A 120 7.47 7.19 -5.21
C ILE A 120 8.91 7.71 -5.19
N GLU A 121 9.51 7.65 -3.99
CA GLU A 121 10.94 7.86 -3.77
C GLU A 121 11.52 6.60 -3.13
N ILE A 122 12.43 5.94 -3.84
CA ILE A 122 13.16 4.75 -3.38
C ILE A 122 14.61 5.15 -3.13
N GLN A 123 15.22 4.63 -2.07
CA GLN A 123 16.68 4.71 -1.88
C GLN A 123 17.26 3.31 -1.75
N THR A 124 18.33 3.01 -2.48
CA THR A 124 19.07 1.74 -2.34
C THR A 124 20.03 1.77 -1.15
N THR A 125 20.52 0.61 -0.68
CA THR A 125 21.48 0.55 0.44
C THR A 125 22.86 1.11 0.11
N SER A 126 23.26 1.15 -1.17
CA SER A 126 24.42 1.91 -1.65
C SER A 126 24.21 3.44 -1.57
N GLY A 127 22.96 3.89 -1.51
CA GLY A 127 22.55 5.26 -1.29
C GLY A 127 21.94 5.97 -2.49
N ALA A 128 21.93 5.35 -3.69
CA ALA A 128 21.31 5.92 -4.88
C ALA A 128 19.82 6.22 -4.65
N LEU A 129 19.38 7.44 -5.00
CA LEU A 129 18.03 7.92 -4.77
C LEU A 129 17.28 7.95 -6.11
N MET A 130 16.22 7.16 -6.22
CA MET A 130 15.36 7.08 -7.39
C MET A 130 14.01 7.74 -7.10
N VAL A 131 13.56 8.61 -8.00
CA VAL A 131 12.23 9.24 -7.95
C VAL A 131 11.48 8.80 -9.19
N LEU A 132 10.37 8.06 -9.01
CA LEU A 132 9.57 7.51 -10.10
C LEU A 132 8.16 8.09 -10.10
N GLU A 133 7.64 8.40 -11.28
CA GLU A 133 6.26 8.82 -11.53
C GLU A 133 5.54 7.77 -12.39
N GLY A 134 4.28 7.47 -12.02
CA GLY A 134 3.48 6.42 -12.65
C GLY A 134 2.84 6.88 -13.98
N PRO A 135 2.59 5.96 -14.93
CA PRO A 135 2.76 4.51 -14.81
C PRO A 135 4.23 4.09 -14.81
N ALA A 136 4.59 3.13 -13.97
CA ALA A 136 5.95 2.62 -13.91
C ALA A 136 6.03 1.13 -13.57
N ASP A 137 7.02 0.48 -14.17
CA ASP A 137 7.39 -0.92 -13.95
C ASP A 137 8.91 -1.01 -13.74
N LEU A 138 9.30 -1.13 -12.47
CA LEU A 138 10.69 -1.19 -12.01
C LEU A 138 10.95 -2.50 -11.27
N GLU A 139 12.02 -3.17 -11.64
CA GLU A 139 12.56 -4.36 -10.98
C GLU A 139 13.87 -3.97 -10.26
N ILE A 140 13.86 -3.98 -8.92
CA ILE A 140 15.07 -3.80 -8.10
C ILE A 140 15.79 -5.15 -8.04
N ILE A 141 17.05 -5.19 -8.50
CA ILE A 141 17.83 -6.44 -8.66
C ILE A 141 18.91 -6.53 -7.58
N SER A 142 19.59 -5.41 -7.33
CA SER A 142 20.49 -5.23 -6.20
C SER A 142 20.42 -3.79 -5.71
N ASP A 143 21.28 -3.40 -4.77
CA ASP A 143 21.41 -2.00 -4.38
C ASP A 143 22.25 -1.17 -5.36
N MET A 144 22.84 -1.82 -6.37
CA MET A 144 23.62 -1.21 -7.44
C MET A 144 23.00 -1.43 -8.85
N GLU A 145 21.92 -2.22 -8.97
CA GLU A 145 21.33 -2.62 -10.25
C GLU A 145 19.80 -2.60 -10.19
N VAL A 146 19.18 -1.93 -11.19
CA VAL A 146 17.73 -1.94 -11.42
C VAL A 146 17.40 -2.11 -12.89
N ARG A 147 16.18 -2.57 -13.18
CA ARG A 147 15.66 -2.71 -14.54
C ARG A 147 14.30 -2.02 -14.66
N CYS A 148 14.22 -1.04 -15.55
CA CYS A 148 12.99 -0.34 -15.87
C CYS A 148 12.43 -0.85 -17.19
N ARG A 149 11.13 -1.13 -17.22
CA ARG A 149 10.39 -1.62 -18.40
C ARG A 149 9.44 -0.58 -18.95
N GLN A 150 8.90 0.25 -18.06
CA GLN A 150 8.04 1.40 -18.40
C GLN A 150 8.22 2.47 -17.32
N GLY A 151 8.11 3.73 -17.72
CA GLY A 151 7.83 4.84 -16.81
C GLY A 151 8.91 5.89 -16.75
N ARG A 152 8.66 6.89 -15.91
CA ARG A 152 9.43 8.14 -15.87
C ARG A 152 10.14 8.31 -14.54
N PHE A 153 11.46 8.45 -14.56
CA PHE A 153 12.22 8.59 -13.33
C PHE A 153 13.48 9.46 -13.43
N ARG A 154 13.94 9.87 -12.26
CA ARG A 154 15.22 10.53 -11.99
C ARG A 154 16.04 9.65 -11.06
N VAL A 155 17.34 9.58 -11.27
CA VAL A 155 18.32 8.98 -10.35
C VAL A 155 19.33 10.04 -9.93
N ASP A 156 19.53 10.20 -8.62
CA ASP A 156 20.62 10.95 -8.02
C ASP A 156 21.58 9.98 -7.34
N VAL A 157 22.77 9.78 -7.91
CA VAL A 157 23.76 8.79 -7.46
C VAL A 157 24.86 9.46 -6.62
N PRO A 158 24.94 9.21 -5.31
CA PRO A 158 26.04 9.71 -4.48
C PRO A 158 27.32 8.88 -4.71
N PRO A 159 28.51 9.39 -4.36
CA PRO A 159 29.79 8.69 -4.59
C PRO A 159 29.89 7.23 -4.11
N PRO A 160 29.27 6.79 -3.00
CA PRO A 160 29.27 5.38 -2.60
C PRO A 160 28.52 4.43 -3.55
N ALA A 161 27.71 4.96 -4.46
CA ALA A 161 26.93 4.23 -5.46
C ALA A 161 27.42 4.49 -6.90
N GLU A 162 28.60 5.07 -7.10
CA GLU A 162 29.22 5.22 -8.42
C GLU A 162 29.30 3.85 -9.14
N GLY A 163 28.90 3.79 -10.41
CA GLY A 163 28.72 2.54 -11.15
C GLY A 163 27.30 1.97 -11.09
N PHE A 164 26.33 2.68 -10.49
CA PHE A 164 24.92 2.29 -10.49
C PHE A 164 24.41 1.99 -11.92
N LEU A 165 23.74 0.86 -12.08
CA LEU A 165 23.39 0.28 -13.37
C LEU A 165 21.88 0.21 -13.57
N VAL A 166 21.40 0.84 -14.64
CA VAL A 166 20.01 0.79 -15.07
C VAL A 166 19.88 0.00 -16.38
N HIS A 167 19.08 -1.06 -16.36
CA HIS A 167 18.70 -1.81 -17.55
C HIS A 167 17.39 -1.25 -18.12
N ALA A 168 17.40 -0.85 -19.39
CA ALA A 168 16.22 -0.58 -20.20
C ALA A 168 16.21 -1.54 -21.42
N PRO A 169 15.11 -1.64 -22.20
CA PRO A 169 14.98 -2.66 -23.25
C PRO A 169 16.13 -2.69 -24.27
N PHE A 170 16.57 -1.52 -24.74
CA PHE A 170 17.59 -1.41 -25.80
C PHE A 170 18.93 -0.81 -25.35
N VAL A 171 19.09 -0.48 -24.06
CA VAL A 171 20.30 0.17 -23.53
C VAL A 171 20.52 -0.13 -22.05
N LYS A 172 21.78 -0.28 -21.63
CA LYS A 172 22.22 -0.23 -20.23
C LYS A 172 22.83 1.14 -19.96
N VAL A 173 22.46 1.79 -18.86
CA VAL A 173 23.02 3.07 -18.42
C VAL A 173 23.86 2.83 -17.18
N VAL A 174 25.16 3.17 -17.25
CA VAL A 174 26.11 3.08 -16.14
C VAL A 174 26.41 4.49 -15.63
N ASP A 175 26.15 4.73 -14.35
CA ASP A 175 26.45 6.00 -13.69
C ASP A 175 27.95 6.15 -13.36
N ARG A 176 28.47 7.38 -13.44
CA ARG A 176 29.86 7.73 -13.07
C ARG A 176 29.92 8.88 -12.05
N GLY A 177 29.11 8.78 -10.99
CA GLY A 177 28.99 9.74 -9.89
C GLY A 177 28.12 10.92 -10.29
N THR A 178 26.85 10.67 -10.60
CA THR A 178 26.07 11.56 -11.49
C THR A 178 24.58 11.65 -11.15
N ALA A 179 23.92 12.68 -11.68
CA ALA A 179 22.48 12.84 -11.67
C ALA A 179 21.94 12.76 -13.10
N PHE A 180 21.00 11.86 -13.35
CA PHE A 180 20.39 11.62 -14.66
C PHE A 180 18.90 11.32 -14.54
N ALA A 181 18.19 11.36 -15.67
CA ALA A 181 16.79 10.97 -15.75
C ALA A 181 16.51 10.16 -17.01
N MET A 182 15.51 9.30 -16.94
CA MET A 182 15.11 8.39 -18.01
C MET A 182 13.60 8.32 -18.15
N ASN A 183 13.17 8.14 -19.39
CA ASN A 183 11.78 7.87 -19.77
C ASN A 183 11.77 6.61 -20.64
N ILE A 184 11.06 5.56 -20.23
CA ILE A 184 10.84 4.37 -21.06
C ILE A 184 9.36 4.36 -21.43
N ASN A 185 9.10 4.61 -22.71
CA ASN A 185 7.75 4.66 -23.26
C ASN A 185 7.16 3.26 -23.46
N PRO A 186 5.83 3.10 -23.60
CA PRO A 186 5.19 1.79 -23.84
C PRO A 186 5.63 1.07 -25.13
N ASN A 187 6.27 1.78 -26.06
CA ASN A 187 6.88 1.21 -27.28
C ASN A 187 8.35 0.80 -27.09
N GLU A 188 8.80 0.64 -25.84
CA GLU A 188 10.17 0.34 -25.43
C GLU A 188 11.25 1.40 -25.78
N GLU A 189 10.90 2.50 -26.45
CA GLU A 189 11.84 3.59 -26.70
C GLU A 189 12.29 4.24 -25.38
N THR A 190 13.61 4.31 -25.20
CA THR A 190 14.26 4.82 -23.99
C THR A 190 14.91 6.17 -24.25
N GLU A 191 14.49 7.23 -23.55
CA GLU A 191 15.18 8.52 -23.50
C GLU A 191 16.07 8.59 -22.25
N VAL A 192 17.29 9.15 -22.41
CA VAL A 192 18.26 9.36 -21.32
C VAL A 192 18.74 10.82 -21.33
N HIS A 193 18.67 11.48 -20.18
CA HIS A 193 19.05 12.90 -20.00
C HIS A 193 20.05 13.05 -18.85
N VAL A 194 21.24 13.59 -19.12
CA VAL A 194 22.27 13.82 -18.09
C VAL A 194 22.10 15.21 -17.48
N ILE A 195 21.82 15.27 -16.18
CA ILE A 195 21.45 16.49 -15.46
C ILE A 195 22.67 17.14 -14.82
N ASP A 196 23.55 16.34 -14.21
CA ASP A 196 24.87 16.78 -13.73
C ASP A 196 25.87 15.62 -13.71
N GLY A 197 27.09 15.83 -14.24
CA GLY A 197 28.12 14.78 -14.38
C GLY A 197 28.14 14.10 -15.75
N MET A 198 28.26 12.76 -15.79
CA MET A 198 28.36 11.92 -16.99
C MET A 198 27.85 10.47 -16.76
N VAL A 199 27.29 9.86 -17.80
CA VAL A 199 26.90 8.43 -17.83
C VAL A 199 27.48 7.74 -19.06
N GLU A 200 27.62 6.42 -19.00
CA GLU A 200 27.96 5.58 -20.15
C GLU A 200 26.72 4.78 -20.59
N LEU A 201 26.34 4.90 -21.85
CA LEU A 201 25.41 4.00 -22.50
C LEU A 201 26.17 2.79 -23.04
N VAL A 202 25.71 1.58 -22.73
CA VAL A 202 26.29 0.31 -23.21
C VAL A 202 25.18 -0.51 -23.87
N SER A 203 25.47 -1.11 -25.02
CA SER A 203 24.50 -1.99 -25.69
C SER A 203 24.19 -3.24 -24.83
N PRO A 204 22.94 -3.72 -24.79
CA PRO A 204 22.60 -4.92 -24.03
C PRO A 204 23.32 -6.18 -24.52
N THR A 205 23.61 -6.25 -25.83
CA THR A 205 24.13 -7.44 -26.54
C THR A 205 25.57 -7.29 -27.05
N ASP A 206 26.13 -6.06 -27.04
CA ASP A 206 27.49 -5.76 -27.48
C ASP A 206 28.18 -4.86 -26.44
N THR A 207 29.23 -5.38 -25.81
CA THR A 207 29.98 -4.65 -24.77
C THR A 207 30.95 -3.61 -25.32
N ASP A 208 31.32 -3.68 -26.60
CA ASP A 208 32.28 -2.75 -27.20
C ASP A 208 31.57 -1.48 -27.73
N SER A 209 30.25 -1.56 -27.99
CA SER A 209 29.40 -0.42 -28.38
C SER A 209 29.00 0.47 -27.20
N MET A 210 29.96 1.24 -26.68
CA MET A 210 29.79 2.26 -25.64
C MET A 210 29.58 3.67 -26.23
N ARG A 211 28.69 4.47 -25.60
CA ARG A 211 28.53 5.92 -25.86
C ARG A 211 28.52 6.71 -24.55
N GLU A 212 29.50 7.60 -24.37
CA GLU A 212 29.53 8.55 -23.25
C GLU A 212 28.53 9.69 -23.46
N LEU A 213 27.84 10.12 -22.40
CA LEU A 213 27.03 11.34 -22.33
C LEU A 213 27.46 12.20 -21.14
N ARG A 214 27.44 13.54 -21.29
CA ARG A 214 27.81 14.50 -20.24
C ARG A 214 26.66 15.47 -19.95
N LYS A 215 26.75 16.21 -18.84
CA LYS A 215 25.80 17.26 -18.41
C LYS A 215 25.20 18.05 -19.59
N GLY A 216 23.89 17.98 -19.75
CA GLY A 216 23.13 18.66 -20.81
C GLY A 216 22.97 17.87 -22.11
N SER A 217 23.72 16.79 -22.33
CA SER A 217 23.47 15.84 -23.40
C SER A 217 22.20 15.03 -23.14
N SER A 218 21.52 14.60 -24.21
CA SER A 218 20.35 13.72 -24.13
C SER A 218 20.21 12.89 -25.40
N VAL A 219 19.80 11.63 -25.26
CA VAL A 219 19.70 10.65 -26.35
C VAL A 219 18.43 9.82 -26.21
N SER A 220 17.75 9.53 -27.32
CA SER A 220 16.75 8.46 -27.40
C SER A 220 17.33 7.20 -28.06
N VAL A 221 16.83 6.04 -27.66
CA VAL A 221 17.24 4.72 -28.14
C VAL A 221 15.99 3.89 -28.41
N ALA A 222 15.65 3.75 -29.69
CA ALA A 222 14.49 2.97 -30.16
C ALA A 222 14.84 1.55 -30.62
N SER A 223 16.13 1.22 -30.71
CA SER A 223 16.64 -0.14 -30.94
C SER A 223 18.12 -0.23 -30.57
N VAL A 224 18.65 -1.44 -30.42
CA VAL A 224 20.01 -1.69 -29.92
C VAL A 224 21.06 -0.99 -30.79
N GLY A 225 21.85 -0.09 -30.17
CA GLY A 225 22.89 0.70 -30.83
C GLY A 225 22.41 1.93 -31.62
N ALA A 226 21.09 2.12 -31.79
CA ALA A 226 20.50 3.23 -32.52
C ALA A 226 20.36 4.50 -31.64
N TYR A 227 21.48 5.13 -31.32
CA TYR A 227 21.54 6.33 -30.47
C TYR A 227 21.20 7.62 -31.23
N ARG A 228 20.02 8.22 -31.00
CA ARG A 228 19.58 9.50 -31.57
C ARG A 228 19.73 10.64 -30.56
N ASP A 229 20.48 11.69 -30.88
CA ASP A 229 20.55 12.90 -30.05
C ASP A 229 19.21 13.66 -30.04
N ILE A 230 18.78 14.12 -28.86
CA ILE A 230 17.52 14.84 -28.64
C ILE A 230 17.73 16.09 -27.76
N PRO A 231 16.84 17.10 -27.82
CA PRO A 231 16.87 18.22 -26.88
C PRO A 231 16.74 17.76 -25.43
N SER A 232 17.48 18.39 -24.51
CA SER A 232 17.41 18.04 -23.10
C SER A 232 16.10 18.50 -22.47
N GLN A 233 15.34 17.55 -21.90
CA GLN A 233 14.06 17.78 -21.24
C GLN A 233 14.14 17.66 -19.71
N SER A 234 15.31 17.86 -19.09
CA SER A 234 15.55 17.64 -17.65
C SER A 234 14.55 18.28 -16.67
N ASN A 235 13.84 19.32 -17.10
CA ASN A 235 12.82 20.02 -16.30
C ASN A 235 11.43 19.36 -16.29
N SER A 236 11.12 18.44 -17.22
CA SER A 236 9.82 17.72 -17.23
C SER A 236 9.84 16.42 -16.41
N PHE A 237 11.00 16.02 -15.87
CA PHE A 237 11.14 14.85 -14.99
C PHE A 237 10.83 15.18 -13.52
N PRO A 238 10.44 14.18 -12.70
CA PRO A 238 10.20 14.35 -11.27
C PRO A 238 11.37 15.01 -10.54
N THR A 239 11.14 16.21 -10.01
CA THR A 239 12.09 16.96 -9.17
C THR A 239 11.70 16.88 -7.69
N GLU A 240 12.69 16.94 -6.80
CA GLU A 240 12.49 17.02 -5.35
C GLU A 240 11.52 18.17 -4.93
N SER A 241 11.42 19.23 -5.75
CA SER A 241 10.46 20.31 -5.54
C SER A 241 9.00 19.88 -5.81
N GLN A 242 8.75 19.15 -6.90
CA GLN A 242 7.43 18.56 -7.17
C GLN A 242 7.04 17.54 -6.10
N ILE A 243 7.98 16.69 -5.65
CA ILE A 243 7.76 15.76 -4.53
C ILE A 243 7.28 16.52 -3.30
N ARG A 244 8.08 17.49 -2.81
CA ARG A 244 7.74 18.29 -1.61
C ARG A 244 6.41 19.02 -1.75
N SER A 245 6.03 19.42 -2.96
CA SER A 245 4.73 20.04 -3.26
C SER A 245 3.59 19.02 -3.13
N ARG A 246 3.66 17.87 -3.83
CA ARG A 246 2.65 16.81 -3.74
C ARG A 246 2.52 16.27 -2.31
N THR A 247 3.62 15.96 -1.64
CA THR A 247 3.62 15.52 -0.22
C THR A 247 2.96 16.56 0.69
N ARG A 248 3.17 17.87 0.47
CA ARG A 248 2.50 18.92 1.26
C ARG A 248 0.99 18.90 1.04
N ASN A 249 0.54 18.76 -0.21
CA ASN A 249 -0.88 18.71 -0.53
C ASN A 249 -1.55 17.46 0.05
N ALA A 250 -0.93 16.29 -0.12
CA ALA A 250 -1.40 15.03 0.48
C ALA A 250 -1.50 15.11 2.02
N ASN A 251 -0.52 15.71 2.69
CA ASN A 251 -0.59 15.94 4.15
C ASN A 251 -1.76 16.86 4.56
N VAL A 252 -2.17 17.82 3.73
CA VAL A 252 -3.34 18.67 3.99
C VAL A 252 -4.64 17.87 3.83
N VAL A 253 -4.76 17.09 2.75
CA VAL A 253 -5.91 16.19 2.51
C VAL A 253 -6.06 15.16 3.64
N GLN A 254 -4.97 14.46 3.99
CA GLN A 254 -4.95 13.47 5.06
C GLN A 254 -5.32 14.09 6.42
N LYS A 255 -4.88 15.34 6.69
CA LYS A 255 -5.29 16.05 7.90
C LYS A 255 -6.79 16.35 7.92
N LEU A 256 -7.38 16.79 6.81
CA LEU A 256 -8.82 17.09 6.73
C LEU A 256 -9.68 15.83 6.87
N ALA A 257 -9.25 14.71 6.27
CA ALA A 257 -9.89 13.40 6.47
C ALA A 257 -9.79 12.93 7.93
N TRP A 258 -8.59 13.01 8.53
CA TRP A 258 -8.42 12.71 9.95
C TRP A 258 -9.27 13.62 10.86
N GLN A 259 -9.45 14.90 10.53
CA GLN A 259 -10.32 15.78 11.32
C GLN A 259 -11.78 15.32 11.30
N ARG A 260 -12.37 15.02 10.14
CA ARG A 260 -13.72 14.39 10.09
C ARG A 260 -13.78 13.09 10.89
N ARG A 261 -12.70 12.30 10.85
CA ARG A 261 -12.62 11.02 11.57
C ARG A 261 -12.52 11.17 13.09
N ARG A 262 -11.74 12.16 13.55
CA ARG A 262 -11.57 12.62 14.92
C ARG A 262 -12.89 13.14 15.49
N ASP A 263 -13.66 13.85 14.68
CA ASP A 263 -14.93 14.42 15.11
C ASP A 263 -16.02 13.34 15.18
N ALA A 264 -16.07 12.41 14.20
CA ALA A 264 -16.88 11.19 14.30
C ALA A 264 -16.47 10.25 15.47
N LEU A 265 -15.20 10.26 15.90
CA LEU A 265 -14.74 9.62 17.15
C LEU A 265 -15.26 10.34 18.40
N THR A 266 -15.21 11.66 18.38
CA THR A 266 -15.62 12.57 19.47
C THR A 266 -17.12 12.47 19.77
N GLU A 267 -17.95 12.33 18.73
CA GLU A 267 -19.43 12.29 18.80
C GLU A 267 -20.00 10.86 18.83
N HIS A 268 -19.19 9.81 18.77
CA HIS A 268 -19.70 8.43 18.75
C HIS A 268 -20.37 8.06 20.10
N PRO A 269 -21.62 7.57 20.12
CA PRO A 269 -22.39 7.41 21.36
C PRO A 269 -21.79 6.39 22.33
N ASP A 270 -21.17 5.31 21.82
CA ASP A 270 -20.45 4.33 22.64
C ASP A 270 -19.02 4.76 23.06
N CYS A 271 -18.50 5.91 22.62
CA CYS A 271 -17.11 6.25 22.94
C CYS A 271 -16.96 6.66 24.41
N LEU A 272 -16.12 5.92 25.13
CA LEU A 272 -15.85 6.12 26.57
C LEU A 272 -14.56 6.89 26.80
N VAL A 273 -13.57 6.69 25.94
CA VAL A 273 -12.28 7.40 25.96
C VAL A 273 -11.89 7.71 24.52
N TYR A 274 -11.53 8.96 24.24
CA TYR A 274 -10.79 9.30 23.04
C TYR A 274 -9.64 10.26 23.37
N PHE A 275 -8.41 9.84 23.07
CA PHE A 275 -7.20 10.63 23.19
C PHE A 275 -6.61 10.84 21.78
N ASP A 276 -6.59 12.10 21.32
CA ASP A 276 -6.02 12.50 20.02
C ASP A 276 -4.54 12.93 20.10
N PHE A 277 -3.94 12.77 21.28
CA PHE A 277 -2.54 13.09 21.63
C PHE A 277 -2.15 14.57 21.46
N SER A 278 -3.11 15.47 21.23
CA SER A 278 -2.87 16.92 21.16
C SER A 278 -2.46 17.53 22.51
N ARG A 279 -2.09 18.81 22.49
CA ARG A 279 -1.70 19.57 23.68
C ARG A 279 -2.93 20.12 24.41
N SER A 280 -3.18 19.62 25.61
CA SER A 280 -4.32 20.05 26.43
C SER A 280 -4.14 21.48 26.95
N GLU A 281 -5.19 22.30 26.86
CA GLU A 281 -5.28 23.60 27.54
C GLU A 281 -5.33 23.46 29.08
N LYS A 282 -5.69 22.27 29.58
CA LYS A 282 -5.80 21.96 31.02
C LYS A 282 -4.44 21.86 31.72
N GLY A 283 -3.34 21.68 30.97
CA GLY A 283 -1.98 21.59 31.49
C GLY A 283 -1.12 20.56 30.75
N GLU A 284 0.21 20.69 30.84
CA GLU A 284 1.14 19.89 30.01
C GLU A 284 1.16 18.39 30.37
N THR A 285 0.79 18.04 31.59
CA THR A 285 0.65 16.64 32.08
C THR A 285 -0.76 16.08 31.88
N VAL A 286 -1.67 16.82 31.25
CA VAL A 286 -3.05 16.38 30.98
C VAL A 286 -3.19 15.98 29.51
N LEU A 287 -3.81 14.84 29.28
CA LEU A 287 -4.25 14.37 27.97
C LEU A 287 -5.78 14.37 27.95
N THR A 288 -6.36 15.32 27.24
CA THR A 288 -7.82 15.55 27.24
C THR A 288 -8.58 14.32 26.77
N ASN A 289 -9.55 13.84 27.54
CA ASN A 289 -10.56 12.92 27.00
C ASN A 289 -11.53 13.72 26.13
N HIS A 290 -11.64 13.37 24.86
CA HIS A 290 -12.49 14.06 23.89
C HIS A 290 -13.88 13.44 23.70
N ALA A 291 -14.14 12.22 24.19
CA ALA A 291 -15.41 11.55 23.96
C ALA A 291 -16.57 12.24 24.71
N ILE A 292 -17.47 12.93 23.99
CA ILE A 292 -18.44 13.85 24.61
C ILE A 292 -19.59 13.16 25.37
N HIS A 293 -19.84 11.88 25.05
CA HIS A 293 -20.86 11.06 25.70
C HIS A 293 -20.33 10.29 26.95
N SER A 294 -19.04 10.46 27.28
CA SER A 294 -18.40 9.72 28.38
C SER A 294 -18.68 10.33 29.77
N GLU A 295 -19.84 10.02 30.34
CA GLU A 295 -20.16 10.44 31.72
C GLU A 295 -19.16 9.85 32.74
N ASN A 296 -18.53 10.73 33.53
CA ASN A 296 -17.61 10.42 34.63
C ASN A 296 -16.23 9.84 34.23
N VAL A 297 -15.85 9.83 32.96
CA VAL A 297 -14.52 9.36 32.52
C VAL A 297 -13.50 10.50 32.47
N ALA A 298 -12.48 10.45 33.33
CA ALA A 298 -11.52 11.53 33.52
C ALA A 298 -10.47 11.64 32.40
N ASP A 299 -9.83 12.81 32.30
CA ASP A 299 -8.66 13.03 31.44
C ASP A 299 -7.49 12.10 31.80
N GLY A 300 -6.66 11.75 30.82
CA GLY A 300 -5.43 11.01 31.02
C GLY A 300 -4.34 11.86 31.70
N THR A 301 -3.55 11.23 32.56
CA THR A 301 -2.35 11.82 33.17
C THR A 301 -1.10 11.32 32.45
N ILE A 302 -0.32 12.24 31.87
CA ILE A 302 0.93 11.96 31.15
C ILE A 302 2.08 11.90 32.16
N ILE A 303 2.90 10.84 32.10
CA ILE A 303 4.04 10.63 32.99
C ILE A 303 5.27 10.28 32.15
N GLY A 304 6.32 11.10 32.21
CA GLY A 304 7.63 10.86 31.55
C GLY A 304 7.67 11.07 30.03
N CYS A 305 6.61 10.73 29.30
CA CYS A 305 6.53 10.75 27.84
C CYS A 305 6.96 12.08 27.20
N ASN A 306 7.82 12.00 26.19
CA ASN A 306 8.19 13.17 25.37
C ASN A 306 7.21 13.34 24.20
N ARG A 307 6.80 14.59 23.90
CA ARG A 307 6.05 14.90 22.67
C ARG A 307 6.95 14.80 21.44
N THR A 308 6.41 14.26 20.35
CA THR A 308 7.10 14.03 19.07
C THR A 308 6.11 14.09 17.91
N GLN A 309 6.58 13.92 16.67
CA GLN A 309 5.70 13.85 15.49
C GLN A 309 5.04 12.46 15.38
N GLY A 310 3.74 12.46 15.10
CA GLY A 310 2.93 11.27 14.79
C GLY A 310 3.03 10.81 13.33
N ARG A 311 1.97 10.17 12.84
CA ARG A 311 1.86 9.58 11.48
C ARG A 311 2.25 10.54 10.34
N TRP A 312 1.86 11.81 10.42
CA TRP A 312 2.17 12.84 9.41
C TRP A 312 2.63 14.17 10.04
N PRO A 313 3.30 15.06 9.28
CA PRO A 313 3.72 16.38 9.77
C PRO A 313 2.57 17.20 10.33
N GLY A 314 2.73 17.66 11.58
CA GLY A 314 1.70 18.43 12.30
C GLY A 314 0.70 17.59 13.10
N LYS A 315 0.78 16.25 13.06
CA LYS A 315 0.16 15.37 14.07
C LYS A 315 1.12 15.23 15.26
N GLU A 316 0.62 15.45 16.48
CA GLU A 316 1.37 15.18 17.71
C GLU A 316 1.24 13.72 18.15
N ALA A 317 2.29 13.22 18.81
CA ALA A 317 2.43 11.87 19.36
C ALA A 317 3.26 11.90 20.66
N PHE A 318 3.24 10.82 21.43
CA PHE A 318 4.20 10.57 22.52
C PHE A 318 5.22 9.49 22.15
N GLU A 319 6.48 9.71 22.51
CA GLU A 319 7.55 8.68 22.51
C GLU A 319 7.64 8.03 23.89
N PHE A 320 7.73 6.70 23.92
CA PHE A 320 7.87 5.85 25.10
C PHE A 320 9.21 5.12 25.02
N LYS A 321 10.10 5.37 25.99
CA LYS A 321 11.52 4.97 25.88
C LYS A 321 12.25 4.85 27.21
N ASN A 322 11.91 5.70 28.18
CA ASN A 322 12.38 5.62 29.56
C ASN A 322 11.37 4.76 30.35
N MET A 323 11.83 4.03 31.36
CA MET A 323 10.96 3.12 32.15
C MET A 323 9.71 3.80 32.75
N SER A 324 9.79 5.09 33.06
CA SER A 324 8.67 5.87 33.60
C SER A 324 7.55 6.14 32.59
N ASP A 325 7.83 6.13 31.29
CA ASP A 325 6.98 6.71 30.24
C ASP A 325 5.65 5.97 30.09
N ARG A 326 4.54 6.63 30.44
CA ARG A 326 3.18 6.08 30.36
C ARG A 326 2.11 7.16 30.42
N ILE A 327 0.90 6.81 29.99
CA ILE A 327 -0.31 7.58 30.28
C ILE A 327 -1.17 6.76 31.25
N ARG A 328 -1.73 7.41 32.28
CA ARG A 328 -2.63 6.75 33.25
C ARG A 328 -4.02 7.37 33.24
N PHE A 329 -5.05 6.53 33.28
CA PHE A 329 -6.44 6.94 33.43
C PHE A 329 -7.24 5.87 34.19
N SER A 330 -8.52 6.14 34.44
CA SER A 330 -9.45 5.20 35.06
C SER A 330 -10.77 5.25 34.30
N LEU A 331 -11.31 4.08 33.98
CA LEU A 331 -12.66 3.87 33.45
C LEU A 331 -13.38 2.95 34.47
N PRO A 332 -14.09 3.52 35.46
CA PRO A 332 -14.61 2.75 36.57
C PRO A 332 -15.73 1.79 36.17
N GLY A 333 -15.66 0.54 36.63
CA GLY A 333 -16.76 -0.41 36.50
C GLY A 333 -16.38 -1.80 36.00
N ILE A 334 -17.37 -2.49 35.40
CA ILE A 334 -17.26 -3.84 34.89
C ILE A 334 -17.93 -3.88 33.52
N HIS A 335 -17.15 -4.19 32.48
CA HIS A 335 -17.57 -4.11 31.09
C HIS A 335 -17.73 -5.51 30.50
N THR A 336 -18.93 -5.88 30.03
CA THR A 336 -19.18 -7.14 29.31
C THR A 336 -18.68 -7.09 27.86
N THR A 337 -18.69 -5.90 27.27
CA THR A 337 -18.27 -5.63 25.90
C THR A 337 -17.34 -4.42 25.91
N LEU A 338 -16.27 -4.46 25.12
CA LEU A 338 -15.33 -3.34 24.96
C LEU A 338 -14.55 -3.46 23.65
N THR A 339 -14.49 -2.38 22.87
CA THR A 339 -13.51 -2.24 21.78
C THR A 339 -12.44 -1.23 22.17
N CYS A 340 -11.18 -1.52 21.87
CA CYS A 340 -10.06 -0.60 22.00
C CYS A 340 -9.35 -0.45 20.66
N ILE A 341 -8.98 0.79 20.29
CA ILE A 341 -8.22 1.11 19.08
C ILE A 341 -7.01 1.95 19.49
N THR A 342 -5.83 1.72 18.89
CA THR A 342 -4.67 2.61 19.04
C THR A 342 -3.83 2.68 17.76
N SER A 343 -3.28 3.85 17.46
CA SER A 343 -2.27 4.01 16.41
C SER A 343 -0.87 4.07 17.03
N VAL A 344 -0.06 3.08 16.67
CA VAL A 344 1.30 2.85 17.20
C VAL A 344 2.33 2.86 16.09
N ARG A 345 3.57 3.19 16.46
CA ARG A 345 4.79 2.87 15.71
C ARG A 345 5.73 2.16 16.67
N LEU A 346 6.20 0.98 16.30
CA LEU A 346 7.16 0.21 17.10
C LEU A 346 8.58 0.57 16.63
N ASP A 347 9.42 1.09 17.53
CA ASP A 347 10.79 1.51 17.19
C ASP A 347 11.84 0.42 17.50
N ALA A 348 11.50 -0.61 18.28
CA ALA A 348 12.28 -1.85 18.39
C ALA A 348 11.45 -3.08 18.75
N LEU A 349 11.83 -4.24 18.23
CA LEU A 349 11.46 -5.56 18.76
C LEU A 349 12.59 -6.06 19.65
N ASP A 350 12.36 -6.06 20.96
CA ASP A 350 13.28 -6.61 21.95
C ASP A 350 12.97 -8.09 22.27
N THR A 351 13.76 -8.70 23.16
CA THR A 351 13.53 -10.09 23.60
C THR A 351 12.54 -10.21 24.75
N SER A 352 12.02 -9.10 25.28
CA SER A 352 10.90 -9.08 26.21
C SER A 352 9.58 -8.76 25.48
N ILE A 353 8.56 -8.33 26.20
CA ILE A 353 7.21 -8.06 25.66
C ILE A 353 6.95 -6.56 25.66
N SER A 354 6.52 -6.04 24.51
CA SER A 354 6.22 -4.62 24.33
C SER A 354 4.76 -4.33 24.74
N SER A 355 4.60 -3.73 25.91
CA SER A 355 3.30 -3.38 26.51
C SER A 355 2.54 -2.36 25.66
N LEU A 356 1.22 -2.53 25.48
CA LEU A 356 0.34 -1.55 24.81
C LEU A 356 -0.64 -0.93 25.80
N LEU A 357 -1.40 -1.77 26.48
CA LEU A 357 -2.45 -1.39 27.44
C LEU A 357 -2.48 -2.40 28.60
N THR A 358 -2.73 -1.97 29.83
CA THR A 358 -2.91 -2.87 30.98
C THR A 358 -3.83 -2.25 32.03
N SER A 359 -4.75 -3.04 32.60
CA SER A 359 -5.41 -2.73 33.88
C SER A 359 -4.62 -3.39 35.02
N ASN A 360 -4.15 -2.59 35.98
CA ASN A 360 -3.27 -3.00 37.08
C ASN A 360 -3.99 -2.91 38.44
N GLY A 361 -4.98 -3.77 38.69
CA GLY A 361 -5.69 -3.89 39.97
C GLY A 361 -5.47 -5.22 40.72
N ASP A 362 -4.87 -6.23 40.08
CA ASP A 362 -4.83 -7.65 40.50
C ASP A 362 -6.22 -8.31 40.70
N LEU A 363 -7.26 -7.75 40.09
CA LEU A 363 -8.65 -8.22 40.19
C LEU A 363 -9.04 -9.15 39.03
N VAL A 364 -10.03 -10.01 39.28
CA VAL A 364 -10.66 -10.82 38.21
C VAL A 364 -11.28 -9.89 37.17
N GLY A 365 -10.91 -10.09 35.90
CA GLY A 365 -11.29 -9.20 34.80
C GLY A 365 -10.28 -8.07 34.49
N ASP A 366 -9.22 -7.91 35.27
CA ASP A 366 -8.05 -7.16 34.77
C ASP A 366 -7.45 -7.89 33.56
N PHE A 367 -6.93 -7.10 32.62
CA PHE A 367 -6.33 -7.61 31.39
C PHE A 367 -5.05 -6.86 31.04
N GLN A 368 -4.26 -7.46 30.16
CA GLN A 368 -3.04 -6.93 29.61
C GLN A 368 -3.01 -7.17 28.10
N TRP A 369 -2.58 -6.19 27.31
CA TRP A 369 -2.47 -6.29 25.86
C TRP A 369 -1.08 -5.83 25.44
N TRP A 370 -0.39 -6.67 24.66
CA TRP A 370 1.00 -6.44 24.26
C TRP A 370 1.38 -7.11 22.96
N ILE A 371 2.51 -6.67 22.42
CA ILE A 371 3.25 -7.33 21.35
C ILE A 371 4.26 -8.29 22.01
N ALA A 372 4.25 -9.56 21.61
CA ALA A 372 5.14 -10.59 22.14
C ALA A 372 6.00 -11.20 21.01
N PRO A 373 7.34 -11.30 21.18
CA PRO A 373 8.19 -11.94 20.20
C PRO A 373 7.85 -13.44 20.08
N GLU A 374 7.86 -13.90 18.84
CA GLU A 374 7.58 -15.29 18.47
C GLU A 374 8.83 -15.99 17.93
N SER A 375 9.66 -15.24 17.20
CA SER A 375 11.00 -15.66 16.78
C SER A 375 12.01 -14.53 17.01
N ALA A 376 13.21 -14.65 16.45
CA ALA A 376 14.14 -13.53 16.42
C ALA A 376 13.62 -12.36 15.57
N ASP A 377 12.86 -12.63 14.50
CA ASP A 377 12.43 -11.62 13.51
C ASP A 377 10.95 -11.23 13.62
N SER A 378 10.10 -12.14 14.11
CA SER A 378 8.65 -12.00 14.11
C SER A 378 8.04 -11.86 15.52
N ALA A 379 6.94 -11.12 15.60
CA ALA A 379 6.14 -10.96 16.81
C ALA A 379 4.63 -10.93 16.52
N ARG A 380 3.84 -11.25 17.55
CA ARG A 380 2.37 -11.35 17.52
C ARG A 380 1.74 -10.42 18.55
N LEU A 381 0.45 -10.11 18.39
CA LEU A 381 -0.35 -9.57 19.48
C LEU A 381 -0.69 -10.69 20.47
N SER A 382 -0.86 -10.33 21.74
CA SER A 382 -1.51 -11.19 22.73
C SER A 382 -2.35 -10.34 23.67
N PHE A 383 -3.59 -10.75 23.87
CA PHE A 383 -4.47 -10.24 24.91
C PHE A 383 -4.51 -11.29 26.03
N GLU A 384 -4.26 -10.90 27.28
CA GLU A 384 -4.32 -11.79 28.44
C GLU A 384 -5.27 -11.25 29.50
N ARG A 385 -6.06 -12.12 30.12
CA ARG A 385 -7.05 -11.77 31.14
C ARG A 385 -6.85 -12.57 32.42
N ARG A 386 -7.01 -11.94 33.59
CA ARG A 386 -6.94 -12.61 34.89
C ARG A 386 -8.27 -13.26 35.26
N GLU A 387 -8.25 -14.58 35.45
CA GLU A 387 -9.45 -15.36 35.81
C GLU A 387 -9.67 -15.47 37.32
N HIS A 388 -8.62 -15.37 38.14
CA HIS A 388 -8.69 -15.61 39.58
C HIS A 388 -7.88 -14.60 40.40
N SER A 389 -8.44 -14.13 41.52
CA SER A 389 -7.79 -13.13 42.39
C SER A 389 -6.73 -13.71 43.33
N LEU A 390 -6.76 -15.02 43.60
CA LEU A 390 -5.83 -15.71 44.51
C LEU A 390 -4.83 -16.63 43.79
N ARG A 391 -4.73 -16.54 42.45
CA ARG A 391 -3.77 -17.30 41.64
C ARG A 391 -3.24 -16.42 40.51
N SER A 392 -2.00 -16.65 40.08
CA SER A 392 -1.43 -16.07 38.86
C SER A 392 -1.95 -16.78 37.59
N GLU A 393 -3.24 -17.06 37.55
CA GLU A 393 -3.91 -17.85 36.52
C GLU A 393 -4.56 -16.88 35.52
N VAL A 394 -3.86 -16.70 34.40
CA VAL A 394 -4.27 -15.83 33.27
C VAL A 394 -4.64 -16.68 32.06
N GLN A 395 -5.64 -16.24 31.31
CA GLN A 395 -5.94 -16.79 29.99
C GLN A 395 -5.38 -15.88 28.91
N ALA A 396 -4.56 -16.44 28.02
CA ALA A 396 -4.02 -15.75 26.85
C ALA A 396 -4.81 -16.04 25.57
N TYR A 397 -4.88 -15.03 24.71
CA TYR A 397 -5.52 -14.99 23.41
C TYR A 397 -4.50 -14.41 22.39
N PRO A 398 -3.57 -15.22 21.87
CA PRO A 398 -2.57 -14.77 20.91
C PRO A 398 -3.17 -14.55 19.50
N SER A 399 -2.52 -13.72 18.70
CA SER A 399 -2.67 -13.74 17.23
C SER A 399 -1.60 -14.63 16.59
N SER A 400 -1.75 -14.88 15.29
CA SER A 400 -0.61 -15.19 14.41
C SER A 400 0.46 -14.09 14.49
N PRO A 401 1.72 -14.34 14.09
CA PRO A 401 2.71 -13.27 13.96
C PRO A 401 2.27 -12.25 12.91
N VAL A 402 2.28 -10.98 13.31
CA VAL A 402 1.77 -9.81 12.55
C VAL A 402 2.75 -8.64 12.48
N PHE A 403 3.91 -8.77 13.12
CA PHE A 403 5.04 -7.85 13.00
C PHE A 403 6.28 -8.61 12.55
N ARG A 404 7.07 -7.99 11.66
CA ARG A 404 8.44 -8.37 11.30
C ARG A 404 9.41 -7.23 11.61
N ARG A 405 10.73 -7.48 11.63
CA ARG A 405 11.71 -6.39 11.82
C ARG A 405 11.73 -5.35 10.69
N SER A 406 11.31 -5.71 9.47
CA SER A 406 11.14 -4.75 8.36
C SER A 406 10.19 -3.61 8.71
N GLN A 407 9.22 -3.88 9.59
CA GLN A 407 8.12 -2.98 9.93
C GLN A 407 8.47 -2.04 11.09
N LEU A 408 9.71 -2.10 11.60
CA LEU A 408 10.16 -1.21 12.66
C LEU A 408 10.28 0.23 12.14
N GLY A 409 9.62 1.15 12.83
CA GLY A 409 9.51 2.54 12.45
C GLY A 409 8.32 2.87 11.53
N THR A 410 7.54 1.90 11.04
CA THR A 410 6.27 2.19 10.36
C THR A 410 5.14 2.39 11.38
N TRP A 411 4.03 2.99 10.93
CA TRP A 411 2.84 3.20 11.74
C TRP A 411 1.76 2.19 11.38
N VAL A 412 1.14 1.58 12.38
CA VAL A 412 -0.01 0.68 12.24
C VAL A 412 -1.12 1.09 13.19
N GLN A 413 -2.37 0.81 12.82
CA GLN A 413 -3.49 0.81 13.77
C GLN A 413 -3.69 -0.61 14.31
N LEU A 414 -3.80 -0.74 15.62
CA LEU A 414 -4.14 -1.97 16.31
C LEU A 414 -5.49 -1.83 16.97
N ALA A 415 -6.27 -2.91 17.00
CA ALA A 415 -7.48 -2.96 17.81
C ALA A 415 -7.69 -4.33 18.44
N PHE A 416 -8.39 -4.36 19.57
CA PHE A 416 -9.04 -5.56 20.09
C PHE A 416 -10.53 -5.29 20.33
N VAL A 417 -11.34 -6.32 20.14
CA VAL A 417 -12.76 -6.34 20.47
C VAL A 417 -12.99 -7.50 21.43
N TRP A 418 -13.32 -7.17 22.68
CA TRP A 418 -13.81 -8.11 23.67
C TRP A 418 -15.34 -8.11 23.63
N ASP A 419 -15.93 -9.22 23.21
CA ASP A 419 -17.38 -9.39 23.09
C ASP A 419 -17.83 -10.51 24.02
N GLY A 420 -18.11 -10.17 25.28
CA GLY A 420 -18.63 -11.11 26.27
C GLY A 420 -20.06 -11.58 25.99
N GLN A 421 -20.81 -10.92 25.10
CA GLN A 421 -22.16 -11.35 24.74
C GLN A 421 -22.08 -12.56 23.79
N GLN A 422 -21.39 -12.39 22.65
CA GLN A 422 -21.14 -13.49 21.70
C GLN A 422 -20.12 -14.49 22.25
N GLY A 423 -19.24 -14.06 23.16
CA GLY A 423 -18.17 -14.89 23.74
C GLY A 423 -16.92 -14.95 22.86
N THR A 424 -16.51 -13.84 22.23
CA THR A 424 -15.32 -13.78 21.35
C THR A 424 -14.31 -12.71 21.77
N VAL A 425 -13.03 -12.97 21.50
CA VAL A 425 -11.94 -11.99 21.52
C VAL A 425 -11.39 -11.89 20.10
N ARG A 426 -11.53 -10.73 19.48
CA ARG A 426 -11.05 -10.46 18.13
C ARG A 426 -9.91 -9.44 18.17
N GLN A 427 -8.87 -9.62 17.38
CA GLN A 427 -7.75 -8.67 17.26
C GLN A 427 -7.51 -8.31 15.80
N TYR A 428 -7.14 -7.05 15.56
CA TYR A 428 -7.04 -6.45 14.22
C TYR A 428 -5.75 -5.64 14.07
N VAL A 429 -5.22 -5.62 12.84
CA VAL A 429 -4.12 -4.74 12.40
C VAL A 429 -4.57 -4.04 11.12
N ASN A 430 -4.48 -2.70 11.09
CA ASN A 430 -4.88 -1.87 9.95
C ASN A 430 -6.32 -2.18 9.45
N GLY A 431 -7.24 -2.41 10.40
CA GLY A 431 -8.64 -2.81 10.13
C GLY A 431 -8.85 -4.28 9.75
N ASN A 432 -7.81 -5.04 9.44
CA ASN A 432 -7.90 -6.43 9.04
C ASN A 432 -7.82 -7.38 10.25
N LEU A 433 -8.64 -8.43 10.24
CA LEU A 433 -8.74 -9.41 11.34
C LEU A 433 -7.52 -10.34 11.36
N VAL A 434 -6.86 -10.47 12.53
CA VAL A 434 -5.65 -11.30 12.71
C VAL A 434 -5.76 -12.35 13.83
N SER A 435 -6.84 -12.32 14.62
CA SER A 435 -7.19 -13.33 15.62
C SER A 435 -8.69 -13.28 15.92
N ASN A 436 -9.32 -14.42 16.13
CA ASN A 436 -10.73 -14.54 16.55
C ASN A 436 -10.88 -15.81 17.41
N GLU A 437 -10.77 -15.65 18.73
CA GLU A 437 -10.75 -16.74 19.71
C GLU A 437 -12.01 -16.74 20.59
N PRO A 438 -12.55 -17.91 20.97
CA PRO A 438 -13.67 -17.99 21.90
C PRO A 438 -13.25 -17.71 23.35
N ILE A 439 -14.01 -16.88 24.07
CA ILE A 439 -13.85 -16.61 25.51
C ILE A 439 -14.15 -17.90 26.28
N ARG A 440 -13.14 -18.46 26.95
CA ARG A 440 -13.24 -19.76 27.63
C ARG A 440 -13.76 -19.55 29.05
N SER A 441 -15.08 -19.42 29.16
CA SER A 441 -15.74 -19.02 30.42
C SER A 441 -15.76 -20.08 31.54
N PHE A 442 -15.45 -21.35 31.26
CA PHE A 442 -15.45 -22.48 32.22
C PHE A 442 -16.72 -22.63 33.11
N GLY A 443 -17.85 -22.02 32.72
CA GLY A 443 -19.08 -21.99 33.52
C GLY A 443 -19.15 -20.91 34.60
N LEU A 444 -18.28 -19.89 34.53
CA LEU A 444 -18.22 -18.77 35.48
C LEU A 444 -18.80 -17.50 34.83
N ASP A 445 -19.84 -16.91 35.41
CA ASP A 445 -20.51 -15.70 34.89
C ASP A 445 -19.54 -14.51 34.77
N HIS A 446 -18.59 -14.41 35.70
CA HIS A 446 -17.57 -13.36 35.72
C HIS A 446 -16.47 -13.54 34.67
N ALA A 447 -16.39 -14.66 33.93
CA ALA A 447 -15.29 -14.90 32.99
C ALA A 447 -15.44 -14.12 31.66
N ARG A 448 -16.56 -13.40 31.49
CA ARG A 448 -16.87 -12.63 30.28
C ARG A 448 -16.72 -11.11 30.43
N THR A 449 -16.12 -10.61 31.51
CA THR A 449 -16.07 -9.17 31.83
C THR A 449 -14.66 -8.60 31.97
N LEU A 450 -14.47 -7.32 31.65
CA LEU A 450 -13.22 -6.59 31.85
C LEU A 450 -13.36 -5.52 32.94
N ARG A 451 -12.24 -5.13 33.55
CA ARG A 451 -12.10 -4.00 34.47
C ARG A 451 -11.05 -3.02 33.94
N LEU A 452 -11.26 -1.73 34.20
CA LEU A 452 -10.38 -0.63 33.80
C LEU A 452 -10.23 0.41 34.93
N ASP A 453 -10.31 -0.05 36.18
CA ASP A 453 -10.26 0.81 37.37
C ASP A 453 -8.90 1.53 37.51
N ASN A 454 -7.80 0.96 36.99
CA ASN A 454 -6.45 1.55 36.99
C ASN A 454 -5.67 1.17 35.71
N VAL A 455 -5.75 2.01 34.67
CA VAL A 455 -5.17 1.71 33.35
C VAL A 455 -3.83 2.42 33.13
N GLU A 456 -2.88 1.70 32.54
CA GLU A 456 -1.63 2.25 31.99
C GLU A 456 -1.55 1.98 30.47
N ILE A 457 -1.30 3.04 29.68
CA ILE A 457 -0.97 2.98 28.25
C ILE A 457 0.55 3.10 28.10
N GLY A 458 1.16 2.28 27.25
CA GLY A 458 2.60 2.19 27.08
C GLY A 458 3.22 1.33 28.18
N ASN A 459 4.19 1.86 28.92
CA ASN A 459 4.89 1.09 29.95
C ASN A 459 3.96 0.72 31.12
N SER A 460 3.87 -0.57 31.43
CA SER A 460 3.08 -1.07 32.56
C SER A 460 3.97 -1.53 33.72
N SER A 461 3.61 -1.14 34.94
CA SER A 461 4.21 -1.61 36.18
C SER A 461 3.26 -2.62 36.84
N LEU A 462 3.57 -3.90 36.72
CA LEU A 462 2.83 -4.96 37.42
C LEU A 462 2.77 -4.67 38.93
N THR A 463 1.57 -4.74 39.50
CA THR A 463 1.39 -4.74 40.95
C THR A 463 1.94 -6.06 41.52
N GLY A 464 2.96 -5.95 42.38
CA GLY A 464 3.74 -7.13 42.81
C GLY A 464 4.87 -6.80 43.79
N GLY A 465 4.70 -5.76 44.61
CA GLY A 465 5.77 -5.18 45.43
C GLY A 465 6.84 -4.44 44.61
N SER A 466 7.82 -3.85 45.31
CA SER A 466 8.81 -2.92 44.73
C SER A 466 9.88 -3.57 43.82
N TYR A 467 9.62 -4.76 43.27
CA TYR A 467 10.57 -5.57 42.51
C TYR A 467 10.00 -6.17 41.21
N ALA A 468 8.73 -5.94 40.89
CA ALA A 468 8.17 -6.40 39.62
C ALA A 468 8.78 -5.59 38.45
N PRO A 469 9.25 -6.26 37.37
CA PRO A 469 9.86 -5.57 36.24
C PRO A 469 8.82 -4.78 35.44
N VAL A 470 9.16 -3.55 35.05
CA VAL A 470 8.35 -2.74 34.14
C VAL A 470 8.37 -3.39 32.75
N ARG A 471 7.19 -3.62 32.18
CA ARG A 471 7.02 -4.06 30.79
C ARG A 471 6.93 -2.80 29.93
N ASN A 472 8.01 -2.48 29.24
CA ASN A 472 8.11 -1.22 28.50
C ASN A 472 7.38 -1.33 27.15
N PHE A 473 6.98 -0.20 26.60
CA PHE A 473 6.79 -0.01 25.17
C PHE A 473 8.04 0.70 24.62
N ASN A 474 8.50 0.34 23.43
CA ASN A 474 9.62 1.01 22.77
C ASN A 474 9.20 1.52 21.39
N GLY A 475 8.68 2.74 21.38
CA GLY A 475 7.98 3.26 20.21
C GLY A 475 7.17 4.51 20.50
N ARG A 476 6.16 4.74 19.67
CA ARG A 476 5.33 5.94 19.67
C ARG A 476 3.84 5.59 19.58
N MET A 477 3.01 6.42 20.17
CA MET A 477 1.55 6.39 19.98
C MET A 477 1.06 7.79 19.63
N ASP A 478 0.09 7.89 18.73
CA ASP A 478 -0.54 9.16 18.37
C ASP A 478 -2.07 9.16 18.45
N GLU A 479 -2.72 8.02 18.71
CA GLU A 479 -4.18 7.96 18.84
C GLU A 479 -4.59 6.76 19.71
N PHE A 480 -5.63 6.93 20.53
CA PHE A 480 -6.17 5.89 21.41
C PHE A 480 -7.67 6.11 21.65
N ALA A 481 -8.48 5.07 21.51
CA ALA A 481 -9.93 5.12 21.74
C ALA A 481 -10.46 3.84 22.42
N ILE A 482 -11.50 3.99 23.26
CA ILE A 482 -12.27 2.89 23.87
C ILE A 482 -13.77 3.10 23.65
N PHE A 483 -14.48 2.01 23.36
CA PHE A 483 -15.94 1.98 23.14
C PHE A 483 -16.64 0.95 24.04
N SER A 484 -17.89 1.21 24.44
CA SER A 484 -18.77 0.25 25.13
C SER A 484 -19.32 -0.87 24.24
N SER A 485 -19.30 -0.70 22.92
CA SER A 485 -19.81 -1.67 21.94
C SER A 485 -18.70 -2.51 21.29
N ALA A 486 -19.11 -3.60 20.65
CA ALA A 486 -18.24 -4.51 19.91
C ALA A 486 -18.20 -4.10 18.43
N LEU A 487 -17.30 -3.19 18.06
CA LEU A 487 -17.22 -2.69 16.69
C LEU A 487 -16.99 -3.82 15.68
N ASN A 488 -17.56 -3.64 14.50
CA ASN A 488 -17.52 -4.58 13.40
C ASN A 488 -16.29 -4.32 12.49
N PRO A 489 -15.91 -5.29 11.62
CA PRO A 489 -14.72 -5.16 10.78
C PRO A 489 -14.74 -3.95 9.81
N GLN A 490 -15.91 -3.56 9.31
CA GLN A 490 -16.04 -2.42 8.39
C GLN A 490 -15.86 -1.09 9.12
N GLU A 491 -16.43 -0.94 10.31
CA GLU A 491 -16.18 0.22 11.20
C GLU A 491 -14.69 0.34 11.53
N LEU A 492 -14.05 -0.75 11.96
CA LEU A 492 -12.61 -0.79 12.29
C LEU A 492 -11.73 -0.49 11.08
N ARG A 493 -12.04 -1.03 9.90
CA ARG A 493 -11.35 -0.66 8.66
C ARG A 493 -11.50 0.83 8.36
N ALA A 494 -12.69 1.39 8.54
CA ALA A 494 -12.90 2.82 8.36
C ALA A 494 -12.32 3.69 9.50
N TYR A 495 -12.02 3.16 10.71
CA TYR A 495 -11.16 3.86 11.71
C TYR A 495 -9.69 3.96 11.26
N TYR A 496 -9.24 3.12 10.32
CA TYR A 496 -7.90 3.12 9.75
C TYR A 496 -7.81 3.87 8.41
N ASP A 497 -8.74 3.60 7.49
CA ASP A 497 -8.73 4.06 6.10
C ASP A 497 -9.22 5.51 5.99
N LEU A 498 -8.27 6.46 5.97
CA LEU A 498 -8.54 7.90 5.84
C LEU A 498 -8.76 8.37 4.39
N ALA A 499 -8.66 7.50 3.39
CA ALA A 499 -8.78 7.88 1.97
C ALA A 499 -10.15 7.51 1.37
N ASN A 500 -10.86 6.57 2.00
CA ASN A 500 -12.10 6.01 1.50
C ASN A 500 -13.27 6.27 2.45
N VAL A 501 -14.42 6.64 1.91
CA VAL A 501 -15.70 6.66 2.63
C VAL A 501 -16.59 5.56 2.07
N SER A 502 -17.20 4.76 2.94
CA SER A 502 -17.97 3.59 2.54
C SER A 502 -19.45 3.74 2.86
N TRP A 503 -20.27 3.42 1.88
CA TRP A 503 -21.72 3.32 2.00
C TRP A 503 -22.12 2.15 2.90
N SER A 504 -23.13 2.35 3.76
CA SER A 504 -23.62 1.36 4.74
C SER A 504 -25.13 1.15 4.73
N ASN A 505 -25.91 2.12 4.22
CA ASN A 505 -27.38 2.17 4.28
C ASN A 505 -28.00 1.96 5.67
N THR A 506 -27.36 2.41 6.75
CA THR A 506 -27.82 2.09 8.12
C THR A 506 -29.12 2.79 8.53
N ALA A 507 -29.63 3.73 7.73
CA ALA A 507 -30.98 4.31 7.91
C ALA A 507 -32.11 3.53 7.19
N ASP A 508 -31.80 2.56 6.32
CA ASP A 508 -32.78 1.79 5.51
C ASP A 508 -33.66 2.70 4.60
N ASP A 509 -33.12 3.86 4.16
CA ASP A 509 -33.81 4.86 3.30
C ASP A 509 -33.09 5.19 1.97
N ASN A 510 -31.89 4.64 1.75
CA ASN A 510 -31.05 4.73 0.55
C ASN A 510 -30.57 6.13 0.12
N ARG A 511 -30.80 7.17 0.92
CA ARG A 511 -30.48 8.56 0.55
C ARG A 511 -28.99 8.88 0.67
N TRP A 512 -28.37 9.31 -0.43
CA TRP A 512 -26.96 9.71 -0.47
C TRP A 512 -26.59 10.80 0.53
N ASN A 513 -27.47 11.80 0.71
CA ASN A 513 -27.24 12.94 1.61
C ASN A 513 -27.55 12.70 3.10
N GLU A 514 -27.92 11.48 3.49
CA GLU A 514 -28.17 11.11 4.90
C GLU A 514 -26.88 10.58 5.56
N PRO A 515 -26.32 11.27 6.58
CA PRO A 515 -25.11 10.81 7.26
C PRO A 515 -25.19 9.37 7.78
N ALA A 516 -26.34 8.92 8.27
CA ALA A 516 -26.50 7.56 8.80
C ALA A 516 -26.37 6.45 7.73
N ASN A 517 -26.41 6.77 6.44
CA ASN A 517 -26.15 5.80 5.37
C ASN A 517 -24.68 5.66 4.99
N TRP A 518 -23.80 6.44 5.61
CA TRP A 518 -22.36 6.30 5.51
C TRP A 518 -21.82 5.67 6.78
N LEU A 519 -20.79 4.82 6.66
CA LEU A 519 -20.10 4.35 7.85
C LEU A 519 -19.67 5.56 8.68
N LEU A 520 -20.10 5.54 9.95
CA LEU A 520 -19.68 6.47 11.00
C LEU A 520 -20.19 7.92 10.83
N GLY A 521 -21.21 8.14 9.99
CA GLY A 521 -21.77 9.48 9.76
C GLY A 521 -20.97 10.36 8.80
N ILE A 522 -19.92 9.83 8.17
CA ILE A 522 -18.98 10.65 7.38
C ILE A 522 -19.44 10.75 5.92
N LEU A 523 -20.15 11.84 5.61
CA LEU A 523 -20.50 12.21 4.24
C LEU A 523 -19.25 12.39 3.35
N PRO A 524 -19.31 12.02 2.05
CA PRO A 524 -18.22 12.23 1.10
C PRO A 524 -17.86 13.71 0.93
N ALA A 525 -16.56 13.99 0.87
CA ALA A 525 -15.97 15.30 0.66
C ALA A 525 -14.98 15.30 -0.52
N GLN A 526 -14.47 16.47 -0.86
CA GLN A 526 -13.44 16.60 -1.88
C GLN A 526 -12.19 15.76 -1.52
N HIS A 527 -11.62 15.10 -2.53
CA HIS A 527 -10.53 14.11 -2.42
C HIS A 527 -10.88 12.76 -1.77
N ASP A 528 -12.13 12.49 -1.38
CA ASP A 528 -12.50 11.12 -0.98
C ASP A 528 -12.60 10.19 -2.18
N VAL A 529 -12.31 8.91 -1.96
CA VAL A 529 -12.81 7.81 -2.79
C VAL A 529 -14.07 7.26 -2.14
N VAL A 530 -15.17 7.19 -2.87
CA VAL A 530 -16.40 6.51 -2.40
C VAL A 530 -16.30 5.02 -2.69
N ARG A 531 -16.68 4.17 -1.73
CA ARG A 531 -16.94 2.74 -1.93
C ARG A 531 -18.42 2.42 -1.71
N VAL A 532 -19.03 1.71 -2.66
CA VAL A 532 -20.39 1.15 -2.56
C VAL A 532 -20.33 -0.37 -2.65
N ASP A 533 -20.49 -1.01 -1.50
CA ASP A 533 -20.47 -2.47 -1.32
C ASP A 533 -21.79 -2.94 -0.68
N ARG A 534 -22.92 -2.42 -1.20
CA ARG A 534 -24.30 -2.84 -0.91
C ARG A 534 -25.12 -2.85 -2.20
N SER A 535 -26.08 -3.76 -2.28
CA SER A 535 -26.91 -4.04 -3.46
C SER A 535 -28.39 -4.21 -3.11
N ASP A 536 -29.22 -4.42 -4.13
CA ASP A 536 -30.64 -4.78 -4.05
C ASP A 536 -31.45 -3.70 -3.33
N ARG A 537 -31.88 -3.98 -2.09
CA ARG A 537 -32.62 -3.04 -1.24
C ARG A 537 -31.70 -2.00 -0.59
N ASP A 538 -30.42 -2.30 -0.41
CA ASP A 538 -29.47 -1.53 0.41
C ASP A 538 -28.51 -0.65 -0.45
N LYS A 539 -28.78 -0.57 -1.74
CA LYS A 539 -27.99 0.16 -2.74
C LYS A 539 -27.98 1.68 -2.53
N ALA A 540 -26.97 2.36 -3.07
CA ALA A 540 -26.88 3.81 -3.03
C ALA A 540 -27.83 4.46 -4.05
N ILE A 541 -28.52 5.54 -3.66
CA ILE A 541 -29.35 6.33 -4.58
C ILE A 541 -28.97 7.81 -4.50
N VAL A 542 -28.54 8.37 -5.64
CA VAL A 542 -28.36 9.82 -5.86
C VAL A 542 -29.58 10.33 -6.63
N ASN A 543 -30.11 11.50 -6.26
CA ASN A 543 -31.37 12.00 -6.79
C ASN A 543 -31.32 13.48 -7.24
N ASP A 544 -30.93 14.39 -6.35
CA ASP A 544 -30.78 15.83 -6.67
C ASP A 544 -29.51 16.45 -6.07
N GLU A 545 -28.65 15.64 -5.46
CA GLU A 545 -27.40 16.06 -4.86
C GLU A 545 -26.38 16.62 -5.87
N THR A 546 -25.72 17.72 -5.50
CA THR A 546 -24.46 18.13 -6.12
C THR A 546 -23.30 17.59 -5.26
N ILE A 547 -22.67 16.52 -5.72
CA ILE A 547 -21.60 15.83 -5.00
C ILE A 547 -20.28 16.61 -5.19
N GLY A 548 -19.57 16.89 -4.09
CA GLY A 548 -18.28 17.56 -4.13
C GLY A 548 -17.22 16.75 -4.87
N ASN A 549 -16.33 17.41 -5.62
CA ASN A 549 -15.40 16.74 -6.55
C ASN A 549 -14.50 15.69 -5.87
N LEU A 550 -14.81 14.41 -6.11
CA LEU A 550 -14.19 13.23 -5.52
C LEU A 550 -12.86 12.89 -6.21
N ASN A 551 -12.07 12.02 -5.58
CA ASN A 551 -10.99 11.29 -6.25
C ASN A 551 -11.58 10.24 -7.21
N ALA A 552 -12.46 9.37 -6.71
CA ALA A 552 -13.11 8.30 -7.48
C ALA A 552 -14.41 7.84 -6.83
N ILE A 553 -15.20 7.04 -7.58
CA ILE A 553 -16.27 6.19 -7.05
C ILE A 553 -15.94 4.75 -7.44
N HIS A 554 -15.96 3.83 -6.48
CA HIS A 554 -15.76 2.39 -6.67
C HIS A 554 -17.01 1.64 -6.21
N VAL A 555 -17.55 0.77 -7.07
CA VAL A 555 -18.80 0.02 -6.83
C VAL A 555 -18.51 -1.48 -7.02
N GLY A 556 -18.75 -2.30 -5.98
CA GLY A 556 -18.35 -3.71 -5.96
C GLY A 556 -16.83 -3.85 -5.90
N THR A 557 -16.25 -3.66 -4.72
CA THR A 557 -14.84 -3.29 -4.55
C THR A 557 -13.91 -4.39 -4.02
N ALA A 558 -14.45 -5.57 -3.71
CA ALA A 558 -13.67 -6.74 -3.29
C ALA A 558 -14.40 -8.06 -3.54
N LYS A 559 -13.64 -9.15 -3.64
CA LYS A 559 -14.14 -10.51 -3.87
C LYS A 559 -15.25 -10.93 -2.91
N GLY A 560 -16.47 -11.07 -3.47
CA GLY A 560 -17.67 -11.48 -2.76
C GLY A 560 -18.54 -10.33 -2.24
N GLU A 561 -18.07 -9.08 -2.32
CA GLU A 561 -18.91 -7.90 -2.11
C GLU A 561 -19.70 -7.56 -3.38
N LYS A 562 -20.93 -7.06 -3.19
CA LYS A 562 -21.83 -6.63 -4.26
C LYS A 562 -22.19 -5.16 -4.08
N GLY A 563 -21.97 -4.35 -5.11
CA GLY A 563 -22.30 -2.92 -5.12
C GLY A 563 -23.32 -2.56 -6.18
N GLU A 564 -24.34 -1.78 -5.82
CA GLU A 564 -25.25 -1.15 -6.77
C GLU A 564 -25.42 0.35 -6.46
N MET A 565 -25.54 1.16 -7.51
CA MET A 565 -25.77 2.60 -7.41
C MET A 565 -26.74 3.09 -8.48
N ASP A 566 -27.87 3.66 -8.07
CA ASP A 566 -28.80 4.36 -8.96
C ASP A 566 -28.49 5.86 -8.95
N ILE A 567 -28.52 6.48 -10.14
CA ILE A 567 -28.37 7.92 -10.32
C ILE A 567 -29.65 8.43 -11.01
N LEU A 568 -30.57 8.95 -10.21
CA LEU A 568 -31.88 9.46 -10.65
C LEU A 568 -31.82 10.94 -11.10
N GLY A 569 -30.66 11.59 -10.93
CA GLY A 569 -30.45 13.01 -11.22
C GLY A 569 -29.22 13.56 -10.48
N GLY A 570 -29.20 14.88 -10.27
CA GLY A 570 -28.12 15.59 -9.59
C GLY A 570 -26.85 15.77 -10.44
N THR A 571 -25.74 16.06 -9.76
CA THR A 571 -24.42 16.31 -10.39
C THR A 571 -23.35 15.54 -9.64
N ILE A 572 -22.63 14.67 -10.34
CA ILE A 572 -21.55 13.84 -9.79
C ILE A 572 -20.24 14.23 -10.47
N THR A 573 -19.20 14.57 -9.69
CA THR A 573 -17.86 14.83 -10.23
C THR A 573 -16.81 14.01 -9.49
N ALA A 574 -16.01 13.22 -10.21
CA ALA A 574 -14.85 12.49 -9.67
C ALA A 574 -13.62 12.71 -10.57
N THR A 575 -12.98 13.87 -10.42
CA THR A 575 -11.94 14.38 -11.33
C THR A 575 -10.75 15.05 -10.61
N ILE A 576 -10.83 15.22 -9.28
CA ILE A 576 -9.94 16.15 -8.54
C ILE A 576 -8.48 15.73 -8.56
N ASN A 577 -8.22 14.42 -8.63
CA ASN A 577 -6.90 13.84 -8.85
C ASN A 577 -6.92 13.09 -10.18
N SER A 578 -6.11 13.52 -11.14
CA SER A 578 -6.02 12.95 -12.50
C SER A 578 -5.69 11.46 -12.57
N ASN A 579 -5.14 10.94 -11.48
CA ASN A 579 -4.52 9.63 -11.38
C ASN A 579 -5.48 8.54 -10.84
N ASN A 580 -6.70 8.94 -10.46
CA ASN A 580 -7.75 8.06 -9.95
C ASN A 580 -8.77 7.71 -11.04
N TYR A 581 -9.18 6.44 -11.08
CA TYR A 581 -10.22 5.90 -11.95
C TYR A 581 -11.51 5.66 -11.17
N THR A 582 -12.66 5.89 -11.82
CA THR A 582 -13.95 5.36 -11.34
C THR A 582 -14.06 3.91 -11.80
N ARG A 583 -14.50 3.01 -10.90
CA ARG A 583 -14.44 1.54 -11.10
C ARG A 583 -15.76 0.88 -10.74
N VAL A 584 -16.21 -0.05 -11.56
CA VAL A 584 -17.44 -0.83 -11.35
C VAL A 584 -17.11 -2.30 -11.55
N GLY A 585 -17.01 -3.08 -10.48
CA GLY A 585 -16.40 -4.41 -10.48
C GLY A 585 -14.87 -4.35 -10.48
N VAL A 586 -14.25 -4.47 -9.30
CA VAL A 586 -12.80 -4.50 -9.09
C VAL A 586 -12.42 -5.42 -7.92
N ALA A 587 -11.20 -5.98 -7.95
CA ALA A 587 -10.62 -6.89 -6.97
C ALA A 587 -11.48 -8.16 -6.71
N GLY A 588 -12.06 -8.72 -7.76
CA GLY A 588 -13.03 -9.82 -7.73
C GLY A 588 -14.47 -9.43 -7.34
N GLY A 589 -14.76 -8.14 -7.23
CA GLY A 589 -16.07 -7.62 -6.84
C GLY A 589 -17.10 -7.58 -7.98
N ASP A 590 -18.37 -7.51 -7.61
CA ASP A 590 -19.52 -7.48 -8.54
C ASP A 590 -20.26 -6.13 -8.39
N GLY A 591 -20.26 -5.33 -9.45
CA GLY A 591 -20.72 -3.93 -9.42
C GLY A 591 -21.72 -3.58 -10.52
N ALA A 592 -22.75 -2.80 -10.17
CA ALA A 592 -23.68 -2.20 -11.12
C ALA A 592 -23.92 -0.71 -10.87
N VAL A 593 -23.98 0.09 -11.93
CA VAL A 593 -24.41 1.49 -11.89
C VAL A 593 -25.51 1.71 -12.92
N LYS A 594 -26.60 2.37 -12.52
CA LYS A 594 -27.74 2.67 -13.38
C LYS A 594 -28.02 4.17 -13.37
N GLN A 595 -27.68 4.85 -14.46
CA GLN A 595 -27.95 6.26 -14.67
C GLN A 595 -29.29 6.45 -15.39
N PHE A 596 -30.23 7.09 -14.71
CA PHE A 596 -31.56 7.44 -15.21
C PHE A 596 -31.66 8.93 -15.56
N ASP A 597 -30.91 9.80 -14.89
CA ASP A 597 -30.68 11.19 -15.28
C ASP A 597 -29.37 11.74 -14.67
N GLY A 598 -29.14 13.05 -14.75
CA GLY A 598 -28.07 13.78 -14.04
C GLY A 598 -26.77 13.94 -14.82
N ASP A 599 -25.91 14.85 -14.34
CA ASP A 599 -24.61 15.17 -14.94
C ASP A 599 -23.47 14.43 -14.21
N VAL A 600 -22.98 13.34 -14.80
CA VAL A 600 -21.85 12.54 -14.28
C VAL A 600 -20.57 12.87 -15.04
N THR A 601 -19.55 13.38 -14.35
CA THR A 601 -18.23 13.71 -14.94
C THR A 601 -17.11 13.06 -14.16
N VAL A 602 -16.35 12.15 -14.78
CA VAL A 602 -15.23 11.43 -14.14
C VAL A 602 -13.95 11.49 -14.98
N ASN A 603 -12.79 11.19 -14.40
CA ASN A 603 -11.54 11.10 -15.18
C ASN A 603 -11.62 10.03 -16.28
N ALA A 604 -11.83 8.79 -15.87
CA ALA A 604 -11.97 7.61 -16.71
C ALA A 604 -12.79 6.56 -15.95
N LEU A 605 -13.42 5.64 -16.68
CA LEU A 605 -14.31 4.61 -16.16
C LEU A 605 -13.80 3.22 -16.57
N GLN A 606 -13.61 2.33 -15.60
CA GLN A 606 -13.22 0.93 -15.81
C GLN A 606 -14.32 0.01 -15.26
N ILE A 607 -14.78 -0.94 -16.09
CA ILE A 607 -15.92 -1.81 -15.78
C ILE A 607 -15.49 -3.27 -15.89
N GLY A 608 -15.47 -4.02 -14.78
CA GLY A 608 -14.93 -5.38 -14.73
C GLY A 608 -13.43 -5.41 -15.02
N LEU A 609 -12.64 -4.82 -14.12
CA LEU A 609 -11.23 -4.47 -14.39
C LEU A 609 -10.25 -5.65 -14.30
N ASP A 610 -10.56 -6.68 -13.51
CA ASP A 610 -9.62 -7.75 -13.18
C ASP A 610 -10.29 -9.11 -12.99
N LYS A 611 -9.46 -10.15 -12.89
CA LYS A 611 -9.88 -11.54 -12.73
C LYS A 611 -10.96 -11.74 -11.66
N GLU A 612 -12.05 -12.39 -12.06
CA GLU A 612 -13.28 -12.65 -11.26
C GLU A 612 -14.15 -11.40 -10.99
N SER A 613 -13.71 -10.18 -11.34
CA SER A 613 -14.58 -9.00 -11.26
C SER A 613 -15.66 -8.99 -12.33
N GLN A 614 -16.85 -8.53 -11.95
CA GLN A 614 -18.00 -8.34 -12.83
C GLN A 614 -18.50 -6.90 -12.72
N GLY A 615 -18.72 -6.24 -13.85
CA GLY A 615 -19.14 -4.84 -13.89
C GLY A 615 -20.26 -4.57 -14.89
N SER A 616 -21.19 -3.69 -14.53
CA SER A 616 -22.23 -3.17 -15.42
C SER A 616 -22.46 -1.67 -15.23
N TYR A 617 -22.56 -0.93 -16.33
CA TYR A 617 -22.98 0.47 -16.34
C TYR A 617 -24.07 0.68 -17.39
N GLU A 618 -25.27 1.02 -16.94
CA GLU A 618 -26.44 1.30 -17.80
C GLU A 618 -26.75 2.80 -17.77
N ILE A 619 -26.91 3.44 -18.93
CA ILE A 619 -27.39 4.82 -19.06
C ILE A 619 -28.68 4.87 -19.89
N SER A 620 -29.69 5.51 -19.30
CA SER A 620 -31.07 5.66 -19.79
C SER A 620 -31.58 7.11 -19.70
N GLY A 621 -30.69 8.05 -19.40
CA GLY A 621 -30.94 9.49 -19.36
C GLY A 621 -29.72 10.25 -18.85
N GLY A 622 -29.81 11.57 -18.77
CA GLY A 622 -28.71 12.42 -18.30
C GLY A 622 -27.47 12.41 -19.22
N LYS A 623 -26.31 12.59 -18.59
CA LYS A 623 -25.01 12.71 -19.25
C LYS A 623 -23.90 11.98 -18.50
N LEU A 624 -23.08 11.26 -19.24
CA LEU A 624 -21.79 10.74 -18.80
C LEU A 624 -20.65 11.39 -19.61
N LEU A 625 -19.70 11.99 -18.89
CA LEU A 625 -18.53 12.66 -19.46
C LEU A 625 -17.23 12.09 -18.88
N LEU A 626 -16.34 11.61 -19.76
CA LEU A 626 -15.08 10.97 -19.40
C LEU A 626 -13.89 11.84 -19.82
N LEU A 627 -13.19 12.46 -18.86
CA LEU A 627 -12.26 13.59 -19.08
C LEU A 627 -10.81 13.23 -19.47
N ARG A 628 -10.41 11.96 -19.49
CA ARG A 628 -9.01 11.53 -19.70
C ARG A 628 -8.94 10.16 -20.35
N GLY A 629 -7.89 9.91 -21.11
CA GLY A 629 -7.33 8.57 -21.31
C GLY A 629 -6.15 8.35 -20.35
N VAL A 630 -5.91 7.11 -19.91
CA VAL A 630 -4.79 6.81 -18.98
C VAL A 630 -3.98 5.60 -19.46
N GLN A 631 -2.68 5.60 -19.14
CA GLN A 631 -1.60 5.01 -19.95
C GLN A 631 -1.38 3.48 -19.80
N LEU A 632 -2.43 2.71 -19.50
CA LEU A 632 -2.43 1.24 -19.69
C LEU A 632 -3.13 0.83 -20.99
N SER A 633 -4.29 1.43 -21.32
CA SER A 633 -4.94 1.30 -22.63
C SER A 633 -5.03 2.62 -23.43
N THR A 634 -4.69 3.75 -22.81
CA THR A 634 -5.01 5.13 -23.25
C THR A 634 -6.50 5.46 -23.38
N SER A 635 -7.41 4.57 -22.95
CA SER A 635 -8.86 4.76 -23.09
C SER A 635 -9.47 5.63 -21.99
N SER A 636 -10.57 6.29 -22.31
CA SER A 636 -11.48 6.92 -21.34
C SER A 636 -12.47 5.95 -20.73
N LEU A 637 -12.85 4.91 -21.48
CA LEU A 637 -13.72 3.83 -21.06
C LEU A 637 -13.03 2.48 -21.32
N GLU A 638 -12.93 1.65 -20.29
CA GLU A 638 -12.48 0.27 -20.38
C GLU A 638 -13.59 -0.68 -19.92
N VAL A 639 -13.90 -1.71 -20.71
CA VAL A 639 -14.96 -2.67 -20.41
C VAL A 639 -14.43 -4.10 -20.55
N GLY A 640 -14.41 -4.85 -19.45
CA GLY A 640 -13.87 -6.22 -19.39
C GLY A 640 -12.37 -6.24 -19.66
N SER A 641 -11.57 -5.83 -18.68
CA SER A 641 -10.10 -5.81 -18.76
C SER A 641 -9.49 -6.90 -17.86
N HIS A 642 -8.24 -7.30 -18.13
CA HIS A 642 -7.40 -8.16 -17.28
C HIS A 642 -8.10 -9.39 -16.67
N GLN A 643 -8.78 -10.19 -17.50
CA GLN A 643 -9.57 -11.38 -17.11
C GLN A 643 -10.88 -11.09 -16.33
N GLY A 644 -11.30 -9.83 -16.26
CA GLY A 644 -12.62 -9.40 -15.77
C GLY A 644 -13.68 -9.39 -16.86
N ALA A 645 -14.95 -9.36 -16.43
CA ALA A 645 -16.13 -9.31 -17.30
C ALA A 645 -16.87 -7.99 -17.12
N GLY A 646 -17.09 -7.24 -18.20
CA GLY A 646 -17.70 -5.91 -18.15
C GLY A 646 -18.83 -5.72 -19.15
N SER A 647 -19.80 -4.87 -18.80
CA SER A 647 -20.84 -4.40 -19.71
C SER A 647 -21.08 -2.90 -19.58
N PHE A 648 -21.19 -2.21 -20.71
CA PHE A 648 -21.69 -0.85 -20.82
C PHE A 648 -22.91 -0.86 -21.75
N GLU A 649 -24.02 -0.24 -21.35
CA GLU A 649 -25.22 -0.11 -22.18
C GLU A 649 -25.73 1.33 -22.18
N ILE A 650 -25.95 1.88 -23.37
CA ILE A 650 -26.62 3.17 -23.57
C ILE A 650 -27.92 2.97 -24.37
N SER A 651 -29.02 3.44 -23.77
CA SER A 651 -30.37 3.42 -24.38
C SER A 651 -30.93 4.82 -24.59
N ALA A 652 -30.62 5.75 -23.68
CA ALA A 652 -30.94 7.16 -23.78
C ALA A 652 -29.90 8.00 -23.00
N GLY A 653 -30.04 9.33 -23.02
CA GLY A 653 -29.06 10.24 -22.42
C GLY A 653 -27.91 10.58 -23.37
N SER A 654 -26.67 10.67 -22.85
CA SER A 654 -25.49 10.98 -23.67
C SER A 654 -24.19 10.44 -23.08
N LEU A 655 -23.30 9.94 -23.95
CA LEU A 655 -21.90 9.64 -23.66
C LEU A 655 -20.98 10.57 -24.47
N GLU A 656 -20.08 11.28 -23.78
CA GLU A 656 -18.97 12.02 -24.38
C GLU A 656 -17.65 11.61 -23.71
N SER A 657 -16.60 11.33 -24.48
CA SER A 657 -15.26 11.04 -23.94
C SER A 657 -14.17 11.91 -24.57
N ARG A 658 -13.05 12.05 -23.85
CA ARG A 658 -11.84 12.73 -24.33
C ARG A 658 -10.91 11.82 -25.12
N ALA A 659 -10.88 10.52 -24.82
CA ALA A 659 -10.05 9.54 -25.51
C ALA A 659 -10.91 8.31 -25.86
N GLY A 660 -10.30 7.32 -26.50
CA GLY A 660 -10.98 6.14 -27.03
C GLY A 660 -11.64 5.22 -26.00
N VAL A 661 -12.24 4.16 -26.55
CA VAL A 661 -12.85 3.04 -25.81
C VAL A 661 -12.05 1.76 -26.11
N THR A 662 -11.75 0.98 -25.08
CA THR A 662 -11.24 -0.39 -25.22
C THR A 662 -12.19 -1.37 -24.57
N ILE A 663 -12.55 -2.45 -25.27
CA ILE A 663 -13.31 -3.57 -24.71
C ILE A 663 -12.52 -4.89 -24.86
N GLY A 664 -12.41 -5.68 -23.78
CA GLY A 664 -11.75 -6.99 -23.78
C GLY A 664 -10.24 -7.01 -23.57
N TYR A 665 -9.64 -6.00 -22.93
CA TYR A 665 -8.18 -5.93 -22.84
C TYR A 665 -7.58 -7.06 -21.99
N SER A 666 -6.40 -7.58 -22.35
CA SER A 666 -5.61 -8.51 -21.51
C SER A 666 -6.41 -9.74 -21.02
N ASP A 667 -6.97 -10.51 -21.96
CA ASP A 667 -7.82 -11.69 -21.70
C ASP A 667 -9.15 -11.41 -20.96
N GLY A 668 -9.56 -10.15 -20.81
CA GLY A 668 -10.89 -9.77 -20.33
C GLY A 668 -11.98 -9.91 -21.40
N VAL A 669 -13.25 -9.81 -21.00
CA VAL A 669 -14.41 -9.90 -21.91
C VAL A 669 -15.37 -8.72 -21.67
N GLY A 670 -15.41 -7.80 -22.63
CA GLY A 670 -16.27 -6.62 -22.60
C GLY A 670 -17.48 -6.73 -23.53
N THR A 671 -18.60 -6.11 -23.13
CA THR A 671 -19.73 -5.82 -24.01
C THR A 671 -20.05 -4.32 -23.99
N PHE A 672 -20.09 -3.69 -25.16
CA PHE A 672 -20.64 -2.33 -25.30
C PHE A 672 -21.94 -2.43 -26.11
N ARG A 673 -23.06 -1.96 -25.56
CA ARG A 673 -24.39 -2.03 -26.19
C ARG A 673 -24.98 -0.66 -26.44
N VAL A 674 -25.53 -0.48 -27.64
CA VAL A 674 -26.50 0.57 -27.95
C VAL A 674 -27.87 -0.08 -28.12
N ARG A 675 -28.89 0.46 -27.44
CA ARG A 675 -30.25 -0.08 -27.42
C ARG A 675 -31.27 1.00 -27.80
N GLY A 676 -31.68 1.01 -29.06
CA GLY A 676 -32.61 1.97 -29.63
C GLY A 676 -31.97 3.29 -30.08
N SER A 677 -32.80 4.30 -30.24
CA SER A 677 -32.51 5.57 -30.92
C SER A 677 -32.62 6.83 -30.04
N ASP A 678 -32.94 6.68 -28.74
CA ASP A 678 -33.12 7.81 -27.81
C ASP A 678 -31.81 8.33 -27.18
N ALA A 679 -30.66 7.70 -27.46
CA ALA A 679 -29.37 8.21 -27.05
C ALA A 679 -28.98 9.43 -27.91
N SER A 680 -29.00 10.61 -27.29
CA SER A 680 -28.83 11.91 -27.97
C SER A 680 -27.41 12.16 -28.49
N LYS A 681 -26.41 11.51 -27.89
CA LYS A 681 -25.01 11.50 -28.32
C LYS A 681 -24.32 10.22 -27.86
N ILE A 682 -23.49 9.66 -28.73
CA ILE A 682 -22.42 8.71 -28.37
C ILE A 682 -21.18 9.18 -29.14
N ARG A 683 -20.27 9.90 -28.46
CA ARG A 683 -19.19 10.68 -29.09
C ARG A 683 -17.85 10.44 -28.40
N ILE A 684 -17.00 9.64 -29.04
CA ILE A 684 -15.75 9.14 -28.50
C ILE A 684 -14.59 9.98 -29.04
N GLY A 685 -13.88 10.67 -28.17
CA GLY A 685 -12.79 11.61 -28.55
C GLY A 685 -13.22 13.07 -28.62
N SER A 686 -14.49 13.35 -28.98
CA SER A 686 -15.04 14.71 -29.15
C SER A 686 -14.69 15.75 -28.06
N PHE A 687 -14.38 15.32 -26.83
CA PHE A 687 -14.13 16.23 -25.74
C PHE A 687 -12.67 16.71 -25.68
N SER A 688 -12.48 18.02 -25.84
CA SER A 688 -11.22 18.76 -25.60
C SER A 688 -10.13 18.64 -26.66
N SER A 689 -9.31 17.57 -26.68
CA SER A 689 -7.96 17.66 -27.29
C SER A 689 -7.18 16.33 -27.44
N PHE A 690 -7.87 15.21 -27.56
CA PHE A 690 -7.27 13.93 -27.92
C PHE A 690 -8.27 13.24 -28.85
N ASP A 691 -7.77 12.46 -29.79
CA ASP A 691 -8.63 11.79 -30.75
C ASP A 691 -9.35 10.61 -30.11
N GLY A 692 -10.50 10.29 -30.69
CA GLY A 692 -11.19 9.04 -30.47
C GLY A 692 -10.35 7.87 -30.98
N PHE A 693 -10.60 6.71 -30.40
CA PHE A 693 -10.29 5.43 -31.01
C PHE A 693 -11.27 4.38 -30.49
N TRP A 694 -11.38 3.27 -31.22
CA TRP A 694 -12.10 2.08 -30.78
C TRP A 694 -11.18 0.86 -30.85
N VAL A 695 -11.05 0.11 -29.76
CA VAL A 695 -10.34 -1.18 -29.76
C VAL A 695 -11.26 -2.25 -29.17
N GLN A 696 -11.65 -3.20 -30.02
CA GLN A 696 -12.41 -4.37 -29.61
C GLN A 696 -11.57 -5.64 -29.75
N ASN A 697 -11.26 -6.24 -28.61
CA ASN A 697 -10.43 -7.44 -28.52
C ASN A 697 -11.25 -8.73 -28.76
N THR A 698 -10.54 -9.84 -28.93
CA THR A 698 -11.09 -11.19 -29.15
C THR A 698 -12.19 -11.55 -28.14
N GLY A 699 -13.31 -12.08 -28.61
CA GLY A 699 -14.43 -12.54 -27.77
C GLY A 699 -15.28 -11.43 -27.16
N SER A 700 -14.86 -10.17 -27.22
CA SER A 700 -15.66 -9.01 -26.77
C SER A 700 -16.65 -8.57 -27.84
N THR A 701 -17.75 -7.96 -27.39
CA THR A 701 -18.97 -7.75 -28.20
C THR A 701 -19.36 -6.28 -28.31
N LEU A 702 -19.58 -5.82 -29.54
CA LEU A 702 -20.36 -4.61 -29.84
C LEU A 702 -21.78 -5.06 -30.16
N ALA A 703 -22.75 -4.60 -29.37
CA ALA A 703 -24.16 -4.97 -29.51
C ALA A 703 -25.01 -3.78 -29.99
N ALA A 704 -25.80 -4.00 -31.03
CA ALA A 704 -26.68 -3.00 -31.64
C ALA A 704 -28.12 -3.53 -31.72
N LEU A 705 -28.99 -3.03 -30.83
CA LEU A 705 -30.41 -3.41 -30.80
C LEU A 705 -31.25 -2.27 -31.38
N ILE A 706 -31.95 -2.54 -32.48
CA ILE A 706 -32.72 -1.56 -33.27
C ILE A 706 -34.13 -1.43 -32.68
N ASP A 707 -34.59 -0.19 -32.41
CA ASP A 707 -35.98 0.12 -32.02
C ASP A 707 -36.85 0.55 -33.20
N ASP A 708 -38.11 0.95 -32.93
CA ASP A 708 -39.10 1.36 -33.93
C ASP A 708 -38.71 2.58 -34.80
N ARG A 709 -37.68 3.33 -34.39
CA ARG A 709 -37.16 4.54 -35.05
C ARG A 709 -35.73 4.36 -35.56
N GLY A 710 -34.98 3.40 -35.03
CA GLY A 710 -33.69 2.95 -35.55
C GLY A 710 -32.67 2.63 -34.47
N LEU A 711 -31.50 3.29 -34.56
CA LEU A 711 -30.36 3.07 -33.68
C LEU A 711 -29.56 4.38 -33.56
N SER A 712 -29.10 4.73 -32.36
CA SER A 712 -28.16 5.84 -32.17
C SER A 712 -26.75 5.46 -32.62
N THR A 713 -26.22 6.14 -33.64
CA THR A 713 -24.88 5.88 -34.17
C THR A 713 -23.77 6.30 -33.18
N ILE A 714 -22.78 5.43 -32.99
CA ILE A 714 -21.51 5.74 -32.30
C ILE A 714 -20.63 6.58 -33.23
N PHE A 715 -20.06 7.67 -32.74
CA PHE A 715 -19.06 8.46 -33.46
C PHE A 715 -17.69 8.33 -32.77
N ILE A 716 -16.65 8.06 -33.55
CA ILE A 716 -15.24 8.09 -33.13
C ILE A 716 -14.60 9.32 -33.80
N ASP A 717 -14.51 10.42 -33.03
CA ASP A 717 -14.19 11.76 -33.51
C ASP A 717 -12.68 12.02 -33.57
N GLU A 718 -12.18 12.71 -34.61
CA GLU A 718 -10.83 13.29 -34.66
C GLU A 718 -10.84 14.75 -34.18
N VAL A 719 -9.81 15.20 -33.44
CA VAL A 719 -9.79 16.52 -32.77
C VAL A 719 -8.46 17.25 -32.94
N GLY A 720 -7.97 17.36 -34.18
CA GLY A 720 -6.82 18.22 -34.51
C GLY A 720 -6.52 18.45 -35.99
N ASN A 721 -7.03 17.60 -36.88
CA ASN A 721 -6.56 17.39 -38.26
C ASN A 721 -5.04 17.05 -38.30
N ASP A 722 -4.55 16.31 -37.30
CA ASP A 722 -3.21 15.73 -37.23
C ASP A 722 -3.19 14.19 -37.29
N GLY A 723 -4.36 13.54 -37.19
CA GLY A 723 -4.59 12.14 -37.56
C GLY A 723 -4.81 11.20 -36.37
N GLY A 724 -6.07 10.94 -36.08
CA GLY A 724 -6.56 9.93 -35.14
C GLY A 724 -7.94 9.41 -35.56
N GLY A 725 -8.78 9.00 -34.61
CA GLY A 725 -10.13 8.48 -34.90
C GLY A 725 -10.17 6.99 -35.27
N ASP A 726 -9.07 6.25 -35.09
CA ASP A 726 -8.92 4.87 -35.61
C ASP A 726 -9.84 3.83 -34.92
N VAL A 727 -10.34 2.88 -35.71
CA VAL A 727 -11.21 1.78 -35.28
C VAL A 727 -10.52 0.44 -35.53
N THR A 728 -10.41 -0.39 -34.49
CA THR A 728 -9.71 -1.68 -34.53
C THR A 728 -10.61 -2.81 -34.02
N PHE A 729 -10.78 -3.84 -34.84
CA PHE A 729 -11.46 -5.09 -34.47
C PHE A 729 -10.46 -6.24 -34.54
N ALA A 730 -10.17 -6.89 -33.41
CA ALA A 730 -9.27 -8.04 -33.36
C ALA A 730 -9.91 -9.31 -33.94
N ASP A 731 -9.10 -10.33 -34.26
CA ASP A 731 -9.61 -11.66 -34.63
C ASP A 731 -10.54 -12.19 -33.53
N GLY A 732 -11.71 -12.66 -33.93
CA GLY A 732 -12.75 -13.15 -33.03
C GLY A 732 -13.54 -12.07 -32.27
N ALA A 733 -13.38 -10.78 -32.60
CA ALA A 733 -14.31 -9.72 -32.18
C ALA A 733 -15.74 -10.01 -32.66
N LEU A 734 -16.75 -9.72 -31.83
CA LEU A 734 -18.15 -10.06 -32.08
C LEU A 734 -19.05 -8.83 -32.31
N LEU A 735 -19.90 -8.91 -33.32
CA LEU A 735 -21.00 -7.99 -33.57
C LEU A 735 -22.31 -8.70 -33.24
N ASP A 736 -23.04 -8.22 -32.23
CA ASP A 736 -24.36 -8.71 -31.85
C ASP A 736 -25.43 -7.76 -32.40
N VAL A 737 -26.46 -8.28 -33.05
CA VAL A 737 -27.52 -7.48 -33.71
C VAL A 737 -28.88 -8.09 -33.51
N GLY A 738 -29.86 -7.23 -33.24
CA GLY A 738 -31.24 -7.65 -33.01
C GLY A 738 -32.21 -6.47 -33.01
N PHE A 739 -33.47 -6.77 -32.71
CA PHE A 739 -34.51 -5.77 -32.51
C PHE A 739 -34.86 -5.68 -31.03
N VAL A 740 -35.19 -4.47 -30.59
CA VAL A 740 -35.75 -4.21 -29.25
C VAL A 740 -37.20 -4.69 -29.18
N ASP A 741 -37.94 -4.50 -30.27
CA ASP A 741 -39.37 -4.78 -30.43
C ASP A 741 -39.61 -5.68 -31.67
N ASP A 742 -40.59 -5.37 -32.50
CA ASP A 742 -40.93 -6.15 -33.71
C ASP A 742 -39.78 -6.15 -34.76
N PRO A 743 -39.54 -7.27 -35.49
CA PRO A 743 -38.53 -7.33 -36.54
C PRO A 743 -38.80 -6.41 -37.74
N GLN A 744 -37.74 -5.76 -38.23
CA GLN A 744 -37.81 -4.78 -39.32
C GLN A 744 -36.90 -5.13 -40.49
N VAL A 745 -37.08 -4.42 -41.61
CA VAL A 745 -36.28 -4.56 -42.84
C VAL A 745 -35.70 -3.19 -43.15
N GLY A 746 -34.37 -3.08 -43.18
CA GLY A 746 -33.69 -1.79 -43.29
C GLY A 746 -32.19 -1.90 -43.09
N SER A 747 -31.53 -0.74 -43.04
CA SER A 747 -30.09 -0.61 -42.80
C SER A 747 -29.83 0.52 -41.82
N TRP A 748 -28.90 0.32 -40.88
CA TRP A 748 -28.61 1.26 -39.79
C TRP A 748 -27.09 1.42 -39.62
N ASP A 749 -26.64 2.65 -39.35
CA ASP A 749 -25.23 2.98 -39.10
C ASP A 749 -24.94 2.79 -37.61
N VAL A 750 -24.19 1.74 -37.27
CA VAL A 750 -23.85 1.39 -35.88
C VAL A 750 -22.74 2.31 -35.37
N MET A 751 -21.72 2.51 -36.20
CA MET A 751 -20.54 3.30 -35.87
C MET A 751 -20.05 4.06 -37.10
N LYS A 752 -19.55 5.28 -36.89
CA LYS A 752 -18.77 6.08 -37.84
C LYS A 752 -17.47 6.54 -37.20
N TRP A 753 -16.45 6.76 -38.00
CA TRP A 753 -15.13 7.19 -37.54
C TRP A 753 -14.48 8.13 -38.55
N ASP A 754 -13.69 9.08 -38.04
CA ASP A 754 -12.93 10.02 -38.85
C ASP A 754 -11.53 9.46 -39.24
N GLY A 755 -11.10 8.35 -38.61
CA GLY A 755 -9.78 7.72 -38.78
C GLY A 755 -9.76 6.51 -39.72
N LYS A 756 -8.93 5.52 -39.41
CA LYS A 756 -8.74 4.28 -40.20
C LYS A 756 -9.39 3.07 -39.57
N LEU A 757 -9.89 2.19 -40.43
CA LEU A 757 -10.34 0.85 -40.06
C LEU A 757 -9.19 -0.17 -40.10
N ASN A 758 -8.94 -0.82 -38.97
CA ASN A 758 -8.04 -1.96 -38.79
C ASN A 758 -8.87 -3.20 -38.42
N ASP A 759 -9.53 -3.80 -39.42
CA ASP A 759 -10.28 -5.05 -39.22
C ASP A 759 -9.37 -6.29 -39.38
N HIS A 760 -9.36 -7.14 -38.36
CA HIS A 760 -8.68 -8.43 -38.36
C HIS A 760 -9.64 -9.63 -38.40
N GLY A 761 -10.96 -9.41 -38.54
CA GLY A 761 -11.96 -10.47 -38.63
C GLY A 761 -13.17 -10.26 -37.72
N LEU A 762 -13.73 -9.06 -37.67
CA LEU A 762 -15.05 -8.82 -37.07
C LEU A 762 -16.06 -9.81 -37.68
N ARG A 763 -16.87 -10.43 -36.82
CA ARG A 763 -17.89 -11.40 -37.22
C ARG A 763 -19.12 -11.26 -36.36
N PHE A 764 -20.25 -11.78 -36.82
CA PHE A 764 -21.44 -11.86 -35.98
C PHE A 764 -21.23 -12.77 -34.74
N ALA A 765 -21.91 -12.44 -33.64
CA ALA A 765 -22.06 -13.32 -32.49
C ALA A 765 -22.84 -14.60 -32.86
N GLU A 766 -22.61 -15.70 -32.13
CA GLU A 766 -23.15 -17.04 -32.47
C GLU A 766 -24.69 -17.09 -32.52
N ALA A 767 -25.38 -16.21 -31.79
CA ALA A 767 -26.84 -16.14 -31.74
C ALA A 767 -27.49 -15.41 -32.93
N VAL A 768 -26.72 -14.70 -33.76
CA VAL A 768 -27.25 -13.88 -34.86
C VAL A 768 -27.59 -14.75 -36.07
N ASP A 769 -28.84 -14.68 -36.53
CA ASP A 769 -29.27 -15.32 -37.78
C ASP A 769 -28.71 -14.58 -39.00
N GLN A 770 -27.64 -15.14 -39.58
CA GLN A 770 -26.96 -14.61 -40.77
C GLN A 770 -27.73 -14.83 -42.09
N SER A 771 -28.93 -15.44 -42.05
CA SER A 771 -29.87 -15.42 -43.18
C SER A 771 -30.74 -14.16 -43.17
N VAL A 772 -30.95 -13.56 -41.99
CA VAL A 772 -31.63 -12.26 -41.82
C VAL A 772 -30.61 -11.12 -41.86
N TRP A 773 -29.50 -11.23 -41.14
CA TRP A 773 -28.57 -10.14 -40.91
C TRP A 773 -27.33 -10.17 -41.80
N SER A 774 -26.91 -8.99 -42.23
CA SER A 774 -25.64 -8.72 -42.90
C SER A 774 -25.02 -7.43 -42.36
N PHE A 775 -23.70 -7.30 -42.42
CA PHE A 775 -22.99 -6.06 -42.11
C PHE A 775 -21.94 -5.78 -43.16
N GLN A 776 -21.55 -4.51 -43.28
CA GLN A 776 -20.54 -4.04 -44.22
C GLN A 776 -19.85 -2.80 -43.68
N PHE A 777 -18.56 -2.69 -43.95
CA PHE A 777 -17.82 -1.44 -43.87
C PHE A 777 -17.98 -0.69 -45.19
N ILE A 778 -18.34 0.58 -45.13
CA ILE A 778 -18.60 1.42 -46.32
C ILE A 778 -17.96 2.79 -46.17
N ASP A 779 -17.73 3.44 -47.30
CA ASP A 779 -17.39 4.85 -47.47
C ASP A 779 -18.70 5.66 -47.59
N THR A 780 -18.93 6.66 -46.72
CA THR A 780 -20.07 7.59 -46.79
C THR A 780 -19.70 9.05 -46.98
N ASP A 781 -18.43 9.44 -46.80
CA ASP A 781 -17.92 10.80 -47.01
C ASP A 781 -17.28 11.02 -48.39
N SER A 782 -17.02 9.94 -49.14
CA SER A 782 -16.28 9.85 -50.40
C SER A 782 -14.76 10.07 -50.28
N SER A 783 -14.16 9.74 -49.13
CA SER A 783 -12.71 9.71 -48.92
C SER A 783 -11.98 8.63 -49.74
N GLY A 784 -12.67 7.54 -50.09
CA GLY A 784 -12.10 6.37 -50.77
C GLY A 784 -11.68 5.23 -49.84
N GLU A 785 -11.82 5.39 -48.52
CA GLU A 785 -11.62 4.36 -47.50
C GLU A 785 -12.94 4.20 -46.68
N PRO A 786 -13.18 3.08 -45.97
CA PRO A 786 -14.40 2.93 -45.18
C PRO A 786 -14.42 3.85 -43.95
N ASP A 787 -15.54 4.56 -43.74
CA ASP A 787 -15.81 5.49 -42.62
C ASP A 787 -16.92 4.99 -41.66
N THR A 788 -17.66 3.94 -42.06
CA THR A 788 -18.92 3.53 -41.42
C THR A 788 -19.08 2.02 -41.34
N LEU A 789 -19.47 1.51 -40.16
CA LEU A 789 -20.02 0.17 -39.97
C LEU A 789 -21.56 0.22 -40.08
N ARG A 790 -22.10 -0.36 -41.16
CA ARG A 790 -23.54 -0.45 -41.43
C ARG A 790 -24.03 -1.89 -41.30
N VAL A 791 -25.09 -2.10 -40.52
CA VAL A 791 -25.83 -3.37 -40.45
C VAL A 791 -27.10 -3.31 -41.30
N THR A 792 -27.57 -4.44 -41.80
CA THR A 792 -28.76 -4.56 -42.65
C THR A 792 -29.53 -5.84 -42.33
N ALA A 793 -30.84 -5.69 -42.14
CA ALA A 793 -31.78 -6.81 -41.98
C ALA A 793 -32.58 -7.03 -43.27
N ALA A 794 -32.56 -8.26 -43.76
CA ALA A 794 -33.30 -8.74 -44.93
C ALA A 794 -34.68 -9.33 -44.54
N LYS A 795 -35.32 -10.03 -45.48
CA LYS A 795 -36.64 -10.68 -45.34
C LYS A 795 -36.55 -12.19 -45.46
#